data_AF-A0A0D9ZN41-F1
#
_entry.id   AF-A0A0D9ZN41-F1
#
_cell.length_a   1.000
_cell.length_b   1.000
_cell.length_c   1.000
_cell.angle_alpha   90.00
_cell.angle_beta   90.00
_cell.angle_gamma   90.00
#
_symmetry.space_group_name_H-M   'P 1'
#
loop_
_entity.id
_entity.type
_entity.pdbx_description
1 polymer ?
#
loop_
_entity_poly.entity_id
_entity_poly.type
_entity_poly.pdbx_seq_one_letter_code
_entity_poly.pdbx_strand_id
1 'polypeptide(L)'
;MAVAAATRIAVVVVVLALEVLAPAARGLRRDDFPPGFLFGAATSAYQIEGAYLDDNKGLNNWDVFTHLQGGRLGGVNSAGIAFYNRLINALLQKGIQPFVTLNHFDIPHELETRYGGWLGAAIREEFEYYSDVCFNAFGDRVRFWTTFNEPNLSTRHQYILGEFPPNHCSPPSGDSRREPYAAAHNILLSHAAAVHNYKTNYQAKQGGSIGIVIAVKWYEPLTNSTEDVRAARRALAFEVDWFLDPIFFGDYPREMREILSSNLPKFTPEEKKLLQNNKVDFIGINHYTAIYAKDCIYSPCTLDTYEGNALVYAIGRRNGKIIGKPTALHGYFVVPEAMEKVVMYVNDRYRNTTIYITENGYSQHSDTSMEDLINDVEIVNYMHDYLKYLSSAIRKGANVGGYFALSIVDNFEWVYGYTVKFGLYQVDFDTQERIPRMSSKWYRDFLTSSSLTDGLQVRSPGRISDRRNGDVADDHYHRYTEDVEILHNLGVNSYRFSISWARILPRGRFGGVNSAGIAFYNRLIDALLQKGIQPFVTLNHFDIPQELEIRYGGWLGAGIREEFGYYSDVCFKAFGDRVRFWTTFNEPNLIAKFQFMLGAYPPNRCSPPFGSCNSGDSRREPYTAAHNILLSHAAAVHNYKTNYQAKQGGSIGIVVAMKWYEPLTNSTEDVRAARRALAFEVDWFLDPIFFGEYPREMREILSSNLPKFTPEEKKLLQNKVDFIGINQYTAIYAKDCIYSP
;
A
#
# COMPACT_ATOMS: atom_id res chain seq x y z
N MET A 1 33.77 48.06 17.42
CA MET A 1 32.99 46.93 17.97
C MET A 1 31.53 47.01 17.51
N ALA A 2 31.25 46.79 16.22
CA ALA A 2 29.88 46.80 15.69
C ALA A 2 29.79 46.19 14.27
N VAL A 3 30.35 45.00 14.01
CA VAL A 3 30.11 44.28 12.73
C VAL A 3 30.18 42.74 12.91
N ALA A 4 29.69 42.19 14.02
CA ALA A 4 29.73 40.74 14.26
C ALA A 4 28.40 40.12 14.74
N ALA A 5 27.30 40.90 14.81
CA ALA A 5 26.02 40.43 15.33
C ALA A 5 24.94 40.19 14.24
N ALA A 6 25.11 40.69 13.02
CA ALA A 6 24.07 40.63 11.99
C ALA A 6 24.05 39.31 11.19
N THR A 7 25.13 38.55 11.15
CA THR A 7 25.26 37.37 10.27
C THR A 7 24.78 36.06 10.92
N ARG A 8 24.45 36.05 12.22
CA ARG A 8 23.95 34.85 12.93
C ARG A 8 22.43 34.77 13.07
N ILE A 9 21.69 35.84 12.82
CA ILE A 9 20.22 35.85 12.91
C ILE A 9 19.58 35.46 11.56
N ALA A 10 20.19 35.83 10.43
CA ALA A 10 19.67 35.49 9.11
C ALA A 10 19.77 33.98 8.76
N VAL A 11 20.78 33.29 9.28
CA VAL A 11 20.97 31.83 9.04
C VAL A 11 19.99 30.99 9.87
N VAL A 12 19.60 31.45 11.06
CA VAL A 12 18.65 30.72 11.92
C VAL A 12 17.20 30.90 11.43
N VAL A 13 16.85 32.05 10.86
CA VAL A 13 15.50 32.31 10.33
C VAL A 13 15.27 31.60 8.99
N VAL A 14 16.30 31.43 8.15
CA VAL A 14 16.17 30.66 6.88
C VAL A 14 16.12 29.15 7.13
N VAL A 15 16.77 28.63 8.18
CA VAL A 15 16.66 27.21 8.56
C VAL A 15 15.30 26.89 9.20
N LEU A 16 14.72 27.81 9.97
CA LEU A 16 13.37 27.64 10.54
C LEU A 16 12.22 27.89 9.54
N ALA A 17 12.46 28.65 8.45
CA ALA A 17 11.47 28.87 7.40
C ALA A 17 11.44 27.77 6.31
N LEU A 18 12.48 26.92 6.23
CA LEU A 18 12.54 25.78 5.31
C LEU A 18 11.92 24.49 5.87
N GLU A 19 11.59 24.44 7.17
CA GLU A 19 10.82 23.33 7.76
C GLU A 19 9.29 23.54 7.74
N VAL A 20 8.81 24.71 7.32
CA VAL A 20 7.37 25.05 7.32
C VAL A 20 6.73 25.00 5.92
N LEU A 21 7.50 24.69 4.87
CA LEU A 21 6.99 24.57 3.50
C LEU A 21 7.56 23.35 2.76
N ALA A 22 7.31 22.15 3.27
CA ALA A 22 7.05 20.93 2.47
C ALA A 22 6.76 19.70 3.37
N PRO A 23 5.51 19.22 3.43
CA PRO A 23 5.28 17.80 3.63
C PRO A 23 4.45 17.26 2.46
N ALA A 24 5.05 17.26 1.27
CA ALA A 24 4.41 16.66 0.09
C ALA A 24 5.46 16.00 -0.83
N ALA A 25 6.40 15.22 -0.27
CA ALA A 25 7.30 14.37 -1.08
C ALA A 25 7.98 13.22 -0.29
N ARG A 26 7.56 12.89 0.94
CA ARG A 26 8.07 11.74 1.69
C ARG A 26 6.95 10.71 1.78
N GLY A 27 7.16 9.51 1.23
CA GLY A 27 6.21 8.40 1.34
C GLY A 27 6.07 7.93 2.81
N LEU A 28 4.91 7.38 3.15
CA LEU A 28 4.59 6.84 4.47
C LEU A 28 5.61 5.75 4.86
N ARG A 29 6.16 5.81 6.07
CA ARG A 29 7.04 4.78 6.63
C ARG A 29 6.63 4.40 8.04
N ARG A 30 7.10 3.22 8.48
CA ARG A 30 6.97 2.74 9.86
C ARG A 30 7.44 3.73 10.92
N ASP A 31 8.47 4.51 10.60
CA ASP A 31 9.07 5.51 11.50
C ASP A 31 8.23 6.80 11.61
N ASP A 32 7.15 6.93 10.83
CA ASP A 32 6.18 8.02 10.98
C ASP A 32 5.21 7.76 12.15
N PHE A 33 5.41 6.66 12.90
CA PHE A 33 4.69 6.25 14.10
C PHE A 33 5.66 6.16 15.29
N PRO A 34 5.22 6.45 16.52
CA PRO A 34 6.11 6.54 17.67
C PRO A 34 6.78 5.19 18.00
N PRO A 35 7.96 5.22 18.65
CA PRO A 35 8.57 4.01 19.20
C PRO A 35 7.58 3.30 20.14
N GLY A 36 7.44 1.98 20.00
CA GLY A 36 6.48 1.19 20.78
C GLY A 36 5.04 1.16 20.23
N PHE A 37 4.74 1.87 19.13
CA PHE A 37 3.45 1.74 18.44
C PHE A 37 3.22 0.31 17.98
N LEU A 38 2.08 -0.27 18.35
CA LEU A 38 1.73 -1.65 18.03
C LEU A 38 1.10 -1.73 16.64
N PHE A 39 1.63 -2.60 15.80
CA PHE A 39 1.00 -2.98 14.55
C PHE A 39 0.59 -4.45 14.62
N GLY A 40 -0.65 -4.74 14.29
CA GLY A 40 -1.21 -6.09 14.35
C GLY A 40 -2.24 -6.35 13.27
N ALA A 41 -2.87 -7.52 13.35
CA ALA A 41 -4.05 -7.86 12.58
C ALA A 41 -5.10 -8.44 13.52
N ALA A 42 -6.37 -8.31 13.16
CA ALA A 42 -7.51 -8.74 13.97
C ALA A 42 -8.30 -9.86 13.29
N THR A 43 -8.91 -10.71 14.12
CA THR A 43 -9.86 -11.78 13.75
C THR A 43 -10.82 -11.98 14.92
N SER A 44 -11.94 -12.67 14.70
CA SER A 44 -12.83 -13.14 15.78
C SER A 44 -13.02 -14.65 15.74
N ALA A 45 -13.37 -15.24 16.90
CA ALA A 45 -13.46 -16.68 17.07
C ALA A 45 -14.40 -17.34 16.04
N TYR A 46 -15.66 -16.89 15.99
CA TYR A 46 -16.65 -17.47 15.09
C TYR A 46 -16.29 -17.33 13.60
N GLN A 47 -15.60 -16.24 13.24
CA GLN A 47 -15.21 -15.98 11.86
C GLN A 47 -14.14 -16.96 11.33
N ILE A 48 -13.24 -17.46 12.19
CA ILE A 48 -12.04 -18.21 11.76
C ILE A 48 -11.81 -19.58 12.41
N GLU A 49 -12.38 -19.87 13.58
CA GLU A 49 -12.04 -21.09 14.34
C GLU A 49 -12.71 -22.35 13.77
N GLY A 50 -13.99 -22.28 13.41
CA GLY A 50 -14.77 -23.45 13.01
C GLY A 50 -14.97 -24.44 14.16
N ALA A 51 -14.88 -25.74 13.87
CA ALA A 51 -14.87 -26.82 14.87
C ALA A 51 -16.04 -26.74 15.88
N TYR A 52 -17.24 -26.37 15.41
CA TYR A 52 -18.31 -25.90 16.29
C TYR A 52 -18.90 -26.95 17.26
N LEU A 53 -18.64 -28.24 17.01
CA LEU A 53 -19.03 -29.38 17.86
C LEU A 53 -17.82 -30.13 18.47
N ASP A 54 -16.60 -29.71 18.16
CA ASP A 54 -15.40 -30.39 18.65
C ASP A 54 -15.11 -29.97 20.10
N ASP A 55 -14.32 -30.79 20.80
CA ASP A 55 -13.79 -30.50 22.13
C ASP A 55 -14.85 -30.07 23.17
N ASN A 56 -16.11 -30.52 23.06
CA ASN A 56 -17.24 -30.10 23.89
C ASN A 56 -17.55 -28.59 23.84
N LYS A 57 -17.29 -27.92 22.72
CA LYS A 57 -17.79 -26.56 22.49
C LYS A 57 -19.33 -26.58 22.50
N GLY A 58 -19.93 -25.75 23.36
CA GLY A 58 -21.37 -25.50 23.35
C GLY A 58 -21.77 -24.59 22.18
N LEU A 59 -23.05 -24.61 21.81
CA LEU A 59 -23.55 -23.74 20.74
C LEU A 59 -23.67 -22.29 21.21
N ASN A 60 -23.15 -21.37 20.42
CA ASN A 60 -23.43 -19.96 20.54
C ASN A 60 -24.64 -19.55 19.67
N ASN A 61 -25.07 -18.31 19.83
CA ASN A 61 -26.17 -17.73 19.07
C ASN A 61 -25.98 -17.81 17.54
N TRP A 62 -24.77 -17.63 17.04
CA TRP A 62 -24.45 -17.75 15.62
C TRP A 62 -24.47 -19.18 15.10
N ASP A 63 -24.02 -20.18 15.88
CA ASP A 63 -24.14 -21.60 15.54
C ASP A 63 -25.61 -21.97 15.32
N VAL A 64 -26.49 -21.53 16.22
CA VAL A 64 -27.93 -21.79 16.14
C VAL A 64 -28.58 -21.02 14.99
N PHE A 65 -28.22 -19.74 14.82
CA PHE A 65 -28.74 -18.92 13.72
C PHE A 65 -28.40 -19.51 12.35
N THR A 66 -27.20 -20.06 12.21
CA THR A 66 -26.74 -20.66 10.95
C THR A 66 -27.21 -22.09 10.73
N HIS A 67 -27.59 -22.85 11.78
CA HIS A 67 -27.90 -24.30 11.65
C HIS A 67 -29.30 -24.74 12.12
N LEU A 68 -30.07 -23.90 12.81
CA LEU A 68 -31.40 -24.22 13.38
C LEU A 68 -31.52 -25.65 13.95
N GLN A 69 -30.79 -26.00 15.02
CA GLN A 69 -31.23 -26.86 16.13
C GLN A 69 -30.17 -26.95 17.25
N GLY A 70 -30.59 -26.71 18.49
CA GLY A 70 -29.72 -26.50 19.65
C GLY A 70 -29.40 -27.74 20.50
N GLY A 71 -28.22 -27.76 21.14
CA GLY A 71 -27.78 -28.78 22.11
C GLY A 71 -26.76 -28.24 23.14
N ARG A 72 -26.94 -28.67 24.41
CA ARG A 72 -26.41 -28.16 25.71
C ARG A 72 -25.01 -28.65 26.12
N LEU A 73 -24.35 -27.90 27.03
CA LEU A 73 -23.96 -28.35 28.39
C LEU A 73 -23.17 -27.26 29.17
N GLY A 74 -23.35 -27.21 30.49
CA GLY A 74 -22.70 -26.25 31.40
C GLY A 74 -21.49 -26.82 32.14
N GLY A 75 -20.49 -25.96 32.37
CA GLY A 75 -19.20 -26.25 33.01
C GLY A 75 -18.04 -25.56 32.25
N VAL A 76 -16.95 -25.21 32.93
CA VAL A 76 -15.76 -24.65 32.25
C VAL A 76 -15.09 -25.74 31.41
N ASN A 77 -15.04 -25.52 30.09
CA ASN A 77 -14.42 -26.46 29.16
C ASN A 77 -12.88 -26.38 29.22
N SER A 78 -12.26 -27.36 29.88
CA SER A 78 -10.80 -27.42 30.01
C SER A 78 -10.07 -27.62 28.67
N ALA A 79 -10.70 -28.24 27.67
CA ALA A 79 -10.12 -28.41 26.34
C ALA A 79 -10.08 -27.07 25.57
N GLY A 80 -11.14 -26.27 25.65
CA GLY A 80 -11.17 -24.89 25.13
C GLY A 80 -10.10 -24.01 25.77
N ILE A 81 -9.93 -24.09 27.10
CA ILE A 81 -8.82 -23.42 27.79
C ILE A 81 -7.45 -23.90 27.26
N ALA A 82 -7.28 -25.20 27.02
CA ALA A 82 -6.04 -25.74 26.49
C ALA A 82 -5.74 -25.24 25.07
N PHE A 83 -6.76 -25.08 24.22
CA PHE A 83 -6.62 -24.49 22.89
C PHE A 83 -6.09 -23.06 22.95
N TYR A 84 -6.75 -22.16 23.68
CA TYR A 84 -6.31 -20.77 23.80
C TYR A 84 -4.94 -20.65 24.47
N ASN A 85 -4.62 -21.53 25.43
CA ASN A 85 -3.28 -21.61 26.00
C ASN A 85 -2.20 -21.94 24.95
N ARG A 86 -2.46 -22.91 24.06
CA ARG A 86 -1.53 -23.25 22.97
C ARG A 86 -1.35 -22.06 22.02
N LEU A 87 -2.45 -21.40 21.64
CA LEU A 87 -2.43 -20.22 20.77
C LEU A 87 -1.62 -19.07 21.40
N ILE A 88 -1.94 -18.68 22.63
CA ILE A 88 -1.24 -17.61 23.37
C ILE A 88 0.25 -17.92 23.49
N ASN A 89 0.60 -19.15 23.85
CA ASN A 89 2.00 -19.57 23.97
C ASN A 89 2.71 -19.51 22.61
N ALA A 90 2.05 -19.92 21.52
CA ALA A 90 2.62 -19.86 20.17
C ALA A 90 2.84 -18.41 19.71
N LEU A 91 1.90 -17.50 19.99
CA LEU A 91 2.04 -16.06 19.69
C LEU A 91 3.25 -15.47 20.43
N LEU A 92 3.35 -15.71 21.75
CA LEU A 92 4.43 -15.19 22.58
C LEU A 92 5.80 -15.76 22.19
N GLN A 93 5.88 -17.05 21.82
CA GLN A 93 7.11 -17.66 21.29
C GLN A 93 7.61 -16.96 20.00
N LYS A 94 6.71 -16.32 19.25
CA LYS A 94 7.03 -15.53 18.07
C LYS A 94 7.17 -14.02 18.34
N GLY A 95 7.16 -13.61 19.62
CA GLY A 95 7.23 -12.20 20.01
C GLY A 95 5.98 -11.39 19.69
N ILE A 96 4.84 -12.06 19.44
CA ILE A 96 3.55 -11.43 19.14
C ILE A 96 2.77 -11.30 20.45
N GLN A 97 2.42 -10.07 20.82
CA GLN A 97 1.64 -9.79 22.02
C GLN A 97 0.15 -10.04 21.75
N PRO A 98 -0.53 -10.97 22.45
CA PRO A 98 -1.96 -11.16 22.32
C PRO A 98 -2.76 -9.95 22.86
N PHE A 99 -3.70 -9.50 22.05
CA PHE A 99 -4.83 -8.61 22.39
C PHE A 99 -6.10 -9.47 22.35
N VAL A 100 -6.74 -9.70 23.50
CA VAL A 100 -7.84 -10.67 23.61
C VAL A 100 -9.17 -9.94 23.83
N THR A 101 -10.14 -10.22 22.97
CA THR A 101 -11.52 -9.77 23.12
C THR A 101 -12.37 -10.86 23.77
N LEU A 102 -13.07 -10.53 24.85
CA LEU A 102 -13.89 -11.48 25.60
C LEU A 102 -15.21 -11.81 24.89
N ASN A 103 -15.91 -10.81 24.37
CA ASN A 103 -17.14 -11.01 23.60
C ASN A 103 -17.06 -10.31 22.24
N HIS A 104 -17.30 -11.07 21.19
CA HIS A 104 -17.34 -10.61 19.81
C HIS A 104 -18.62 -11.15 19.15
N PHE A 105 -19.77 -10.67 19.65
CA PHE A 105 -21.13 -11.01 19.20
C PHE A 105 -21.58 -12.47 19.46
N ASP A 106 -20.79 -13.24 20.20
CA ASP A 106 -20.85 -14.70 20.32
C ASP A 106 -21.40 -15.18 21.68
N ILE A 107 -22.51 -14.58 22.12
CA ILE A 107 -23.17 -14.98 23.37
C ILE A 107 -23.62 -16.46 23.30
N PRO A 108 -23.39 -17.27 24.35
CA PRO A 108 -23.93 -18.62 24.44
C PRO A 108 -25.45 -18.65 24.32
N HIS A 109 -25.98 -19.55 23.50
CA HIS A 109 -27.42 -19.62 23.20
C HIS A 109 -28.29 -19.90 24.43
N GLU A 110 -27.75 -20.64 25.42
CA GLU A 110 -28.46 -20.89 26.69
C GLU A 110 -28.73 -19.58 27.45
N LEU A 111 -27.84 -18.58 27.37
CA LEU A 111 -28.04 -17.29 28.02
C LEU A 111 -29.12 -16.45 27.31
N GLU A 112 -29.20 -16.55 25.98
CA GLU A 112 -30.31 -15.99 25.20
C GLU A 112 -31.66 -16.59 25.62
N THR A 113 -31.76 -17.91 25.65
CA THR A 113 -33.03 -18.61 25.92
C THR A 113 -33.46 -18.56 27.39
N ARG A 114 -32.51 -18.66 28.32
CA ARG A 114 -32.81 -18.74 29.76
C ARG A 114 -33.00 -17.37 30.40
N TYR A 115 -32.25 -16.37 29.95
CA TYR A 115 -32.22 -15.05 30.58
C TYR A 115 -32.64 -13.91 29.65
N GLY A 116 -32.96 -14.18 28.38
CA GLY A 116 -33.26 -13.14 27.39
C GLY A 116 -32.01 -12.46 26.84
N GLY A 117 -30.84 -13.08 26.99
CA GLY A 117 -29.57 -12.58 26.47
C GLY A 117 -29.24 -11.20 27.03
N TRP A 118 -28.88 -10.26 26.15
CA TRP A 118 -28.53 -8.89 26.56
C TRP A 118 -29.73 -8.08 27.09
N LEU A 119 -30.97 -8.50 26.87
CA LEU A 119 -32.14 -7.84 27.47
C LEU A 119 -32.32 -8.19 28.96
N GLY A 120 -31.81 -9.34 29.40
CA GLY A 120 -31.91 -9.79 30.79
C GLY A 120 -30.83 -9.23 31.70
N ALA A 121 -31.20 -8.79 32.90
CA ALA A 121 -30.22 -8.31 33.88
C ALA A 121 -29.28 -9.41 34.40
N ALA A 122 -29.69 -10.68 34.38
CA ALA A 122 -28.86 -11.82 34.82
C ALA A 122 -27.58 -12.01 33.99
N ILE A 123 -27.56 -11.50 32.74
CA ILE A 123 -26.38 -11.59 31.87
C ILE A 123 -25.15 -10.87 32.47
N ARG A 124 -25.37 -9.91 33.37
CA ARG A 124 -24.32 -9.14 34.03
C ARG A 124 -23.41 -10.04 34.89
N GLU A 125 -24.02 -10.89 35.71
CA GLU A 125 -23.31 -11.84 36.58
C GLU A 125 -22.65 -12.95 35.76
N GLU A 126 -23.32 -13.46 34.74
CA GLU A 126 -22.79 -14.51 33.85
C GLU A 126 -21.56 -14.02 33.06
N PHE A 127 -21.60 -12.80 32.53
CA PHE A 127 -20.46 -12.21 31.84
C PHE A 127 -19.30 -11.90 32.79
N GLU A 128 -19.58 -11.43 34.01
CA GLU A 128 -18.55 -11.22 35.04
C GLU A 128 -17.85 -12.55 35.37
N TYR A 129 -18.61 -13.63 35.58
CA TYR A 129 -18.05 -14.96 35.81
C TYR A 129 -17.19 -15.45 34.65
N TYR A 130 -17.67 -15.33 33.40
CA TYR A 130 -16.91 -15.69 32.22
C TYR A 130 -15.60 -14.89 32.11
N SER A 131 -15.65 -13.58 32.38
CA SER A 131 -14.45 -12.73 32.37
C SER A 131 -13.45 -13.16 33.44
N ASP A 132 -13.90 -13.52 34.63
CA ASP A 132 -13.06 -14.03 35.72
C ASP A 132 -12.30 -15.30 35.33
N VAL A 133 -13.01 -16.26 34.72
CA VAL A 133 -12.42 -17.50 34.21
C VAL A 133 -11.32 -17.21 33.20
N CYS A 134 -11.55 -16.29 32.26
CA CYS A 134 -10.57 -15.88 31.25
C CYS A 134 -9.35 -15.17 31.87
N PHE A 135 -9.57 -14.22 32.78
CA PHE A 135 -8.48 -13.52 33.46
C PHE A 135 -7.61 -14.47 34.28
N ASN A 136 -8.22 -15.43 34.97
CA ASN A 136 -7.50 -16.43 35.74
C ASN A 136 -6.72 -17.40 34.85
N ALA A 137 -7.31 -17.86 33.75
CA ALA A 137 -6.71 -18.86 32.88
C ALA A 137 -5.57 -18.31 31.99
N PHE A 138 -5.65 -17.05 31.58
CA PHE A 138 -4.79 -16.51 30.52
C PHE A 138 -4.06 -15.21 30.90
N GLY A 139 -4.49 -14.52 31.94
CA GLY A 139 -4.01 -13.18 32.26
C GLY A 139 -2.57 -13.13 32.77
N ASP A 140 -1.96 -14.27 33.10
CA ASP A 140 -0.51 -14.35 33.36
C ASP A 140 0.32 -13.98 32.11
N ARG A 141 -0.24 -14.17 30.92
CA ARG A 141 0.39 -13.97 29.60
C ARG A 141 -0.28 -12.89 28.75
N VAL A 142 -1.59 -12.67 28.91
CA VAL A 142 -2.34 -11.65 28.16
C VAL A 142 -2.21 -10.29 28.83
N ARG A 143 -1.73 -9.29 28.06
CA ARG A 143 -1.48 -7.92 28.55
C ARG A 143 -2.57 -6.93 28.16
N PHE A 144 -3.43 -7.28 27.22
CA PHE A 144 -4.46 -6.37 26.73
C PHE A 144 -5.78 -7.12 26.57
N TRP A 145 -6.79 -6.63 27.29
CA TRP A 145 -8.13 -7.20 27.35
C TRP A 145 -9.14 -6.21 26.77
N THR A 146 -9.96 -6.68 25.86
CA THR A 146 -11.16 -5.99 25.40
C THR A 146 -12.37 -6.74 25.94
N THR A 147 -13.26 -6.04 26.62
CA THR A 147 -14.52 -6.64 27.12
C THR A 147 -15.48 -6.95 25.97
N PHE A 148 -15.84 -5.94 25.19
CA PHE A 148 -16.78 -6.05 24.08
C PHE A 148 -16.18 -5.47 22.80
N ASN A 149 -16.38 -6.18 21.69
CA ASN A 149 -16.23 -5.61 20.35
C ASN A 149 -17.54 -4.95 19.91
N GLU A 150 -17.46 -3.70 19.45
CA GLU A 150 -18.54 -2.93 18.81
C GLU A 150 -19.95 -3.13 19.41
N PRO A 151 -20.14 -2.88 20.72
CA PRO A 151 -21.44 -3.11 21.34
C PRO A 151 -22.52 -2.19 20.75
N ASN A 152 -22.15 -1.03 20.21
CA ASN A 152 -23.03 -0.13 19.46
C ASN A 152 -23.48 -0.69 18.11
N LEU A 153 -22.58 -1.36 17.37
CA LEU A 153 -22.93 -2.04 16.12
C LEU A 153 -23.77 -3.28 16.40
N SER A 154 -23.35 -4.11 17.36
CA SER A 154 -24.11 -5.32 17.73
C SER A 154 -25.55 -4.99 18.13
N THR A 155 -25.76 -4.03 19.03
CA THR A 155 -27.11 -3.66 19.48
C THR A 155 -27.98 -3.08 18.35
N ARG A 156 -27.36 -2.33 17.42
CA ARG A 156 -28.02 -1.89 16.19
C ARG A 156 -28.48 -3.06 15.33
N HIS A 157 -27.61 -4.00 15.00
CA HIS A 157 -27.98 -5.10 14.12
C HIS A 157 -28.90 -6.13 14.80
N GLN A 158 -28.79 -6.30 16.12
CA GLN A 158 -29.60 -7.25 16.90
C GLN A 158 -31.03 -6.76 17.17
N TYR A 159 -31.18 -5.49 17.56
CA TYR A 159 -32.44 -4.97 18.13
C TYR A 159 -33.06 -3.82 17.32
N ILE A 160 -32.31 -3.16 16.42
CA ILE A 160 -32.86 -2.11 15.54
C ILE A 160 -33.22 -2.71 14.19
N LEU A 161 -32.24 -3.31 13.51
CA LEU A 161 -32.38 -3.83 12.14
C LEU A 161 -32.91 -5.27 12.10
N GLY A 162 -32.66 -6.07 13.13
CA GLY A 162 -33.02 -7.50 13.12
C GLY A 162 -32.19 -8.28 12.09
N GLU A 163 -30.90 -7.98 11.95
CA GLU A 163 -30.01 -8.68 11.04
C GLU A 163 -29.15 -9.71 11.78
N PHE A 164 -28.82 -9.46 13.04
CA PHE A 164 -27.97 -10.34 13.86
C PHE A 164 -28.82 -11.05 14.93
N PRO A 165 -28.43 -12.25 15.40
CA PRO A 165 -29.10 -12.95 16.50
C PRO A 165 -29.18 -12.08 17.77
N PRO A 166 -30.35 -11.97 18.42
CA PRO A 166 -31.55 -12.81 18.27
C PRO A 166 -32.54 -12.40 17.16
N ASN A 167 -32.22 -11.40 16.34
CA ASN A 167 -33.07 -10.86 15.29
C ASN A 167 -34.40 -10.32 15.85
N HIS A 168 -34.28 -9.34 16.75
CA HIS A 168 -35.42 -8.62 17.29
C HIS A 168 -35.55 -7.26 16.58
N CYS A 169 -36.70 -6.98 15.98
CA CYS A 169 -37.01 -5.67 15.45
C CYS A 169 -38.53 -5.45 15.42
N SER A 170 -38.95 -4.18 15.34
CA SER A 170 -40.35 -3.81 15.23
C SER A 170 -40.91 -4.00 13.82
N PRO A 171 -42.18 -4.44 13.69
CA PRO A 171 -42.79 -5.73 14.02
C PRO A 171 -42.25 -6.89 13.15
N PRO A 172 -42.38 -8.19 13.57
CA PRO A 172 -43.31 -8.71 14.58
C PRO A 172 -42.73 -9.23 15.91
N SER A 173 -41.42 -9.19 16.16
CA SER A 173 -40.77 -9.89 17.29
C SER A 173 -40.06 -9.02 18.35
N GLY A 174 -39.92 -7.70 18.17
CA GLY A 174 -39.29 -6.81 19.17
C GLY A 174 -39.65 -5.32 19.09
N ASP A 175 -39.02 -4.50 19.95
CA ASP A 175 -39.19 -3.04 20.02
C ASP A 175 -37.88 -2.28 19.69
N SER A 176 -37.71 -1.90 18.42
CA SER A 176 -36.55 -1.16 17.90
C SER A 176 -36.36 0.24 18.51
N ARG A 177 -37.34 0.73 19.28
CA ARG A 177 -37.25 2.02 20.01
C ARG A 177 -36.83 1.84 21.47
N ARG A 178 -36.81 0.62 22.02
CA ARG A 178 -36.53 0.35 23.44
C ARG A 178 -35.46 -0.72 23.67
N GLU A 179 -35.59 -1.87 23.01
CA GLU A 179 -34.70 -3.02 23.21
C GLU A 179 -33.21 -2.73 22.97
N PRO A 180 -32.80 -1.94 21.95
CA PRO A 180 -31.39 -1.63 21.75
C PRO A 180 -30.78 -0.91 22.95
N TYR A 181 -31.54 0.00 23.57
CA TYR A 181 -31.10 0.80 24.71
C TYR A 181 -31.12 0.02 26.02
N ALA A 182 -32.08 -0.91 26.18
CA ALA A 182 -32.10 -1.86 27.30
C ALA A 182 -30.90 -2.83 27.23
N ALA A 183 -30.63 -3.39 26.05
CA ALA A 183 -29.48 -4.25 25.81
C ALA A 183 -28.15 -3.51 26.06
N ALA A 184 -27.99 -2.32 25.48
CA ALA A 184 -26.81 -1.49 25.70
C ALA A 184 -26.59 -1.15 27.19
N HIS A 185 -27.66 -0.93 27.94
CA HIS A 185 -27.57 -0.68 29.38
C HIS A 185 -27.00 -1.88 30.15
N ASN A 186 -27.48 -3.10 29.85
CA ASN A 186 -26.94 -4.31 30.46
C ASN A 186 -25.49 -4.59 30.01
N ILE A 187 -25.15 -4.35 28.74
CA ILE A 187 -23.78 -4.48 28.24
C ILE A 187 -22.83 -3.52 28.97
N LEU A 188 -23.22 -2.26 29.15
CA LEU A 188 -22.42 -1.26 29.88
C LEU A 188 -22.15 -1.66 31.34
N LEU A 189 -23.14 -2.25 32.00
CA LEU A 189 -22.99 -2.71 33.38
C LEU A 189 -22.18 -4.01 33.49
N SER A 190 -22.33 -4.92 32.52
CA SER A 190 -21.50 -6.12 32.40
C SER A 190 -20.04 -5.74 32.14
N HIS A 191 -19.80 -4.75 31.27
CA HIS A 191 -18.49 -4.15 31.04
C HIS A 191 -17.90 -3.60 32.33
N ALA A 192 -18.66 -2.77 33.06
CA ALA A 192 -18.17 -2.14 34.28
C ALA A 192 -17.84 -3.16 35.37
N ALA A 193 -18.62 -4.23 35.50
CA ALA A 193 -18.34 -5.35 36.41
C ALA A 193 -17.06 -6.09 36.04
N ALA A 194 -16.88 -6.45 34.76
CA ALA A 194 -15.66 -7.12 34.29
C ALA A 194 -14.40 -6.25 34.48
N VAL A 195 -14.48 -4.94 34.19
CA VAL A 195 -13.37 -4.00 34.44
C VAL A 195 -13.09 -3.90 35.94
N HIS A 196 -14.13 -3.80 36.77
CA HIS A 196 -13.97 -3.76 38.23
C HIS A 196 -13.26 -5.02 38.76
N ASN A 197 -13.69 -6.20 38.32
CA ASN A 197 -13.07 -7.47 38.69
C ASN A 197 -11.59 -7.49 38.27
N TYR A 198 -11.29 -7.17 37.01
CA TYR A 198 -9.91 -7.16 36.51
C TYR A 198 -9.02 -6.21 37.29
N LYS A 199 -9.45 -4.96 37.49
CA LYS A 199 -8.66 -3.93 38.20
C LYS A 199 -8.42 -4.29 39.66
N THR A 200 -9.41 -4.88 40.31
CA THR A 200 -9.32 -5.23 41.74
C THR A 200 -8.49 -6.48 41.97
N ASN A 201 -8.72 -7.54 41.18
CA ASN A 201 -8.23 -8.86 41.50
C ASN A 201 -7.03 -9.30 40.64
N TYR A 202 -6.80 -8.66 39.49
CA TYR A 202 -5.87 -9.16 38.47
C TYR A 202 -4.83 -8.15 38.01
N GLN A 203 -5.19 -6.88 37.81
CA GLN A 203 -4.33 -5.90 37.15
C GLN A 203 -2.98 -5.70 37.87
N ALA A 204 -2.97 -5.61 39.20
CA ALA A 204 -1.74 -5.43 39.96
C ALA A 204 -0.79 -6.64 39.86
N LYS A 205 -1.33 -7.87 39.79
CA LYS A 205 -0.53 -9.12 39.71
C LYS A 205 -0.14 -9.49 38.28
N GLN A 206 -0.99 -9.16 37.30
CA GLN A 206 -0.81 -9.52 35.90
C GLN A 206 -0.17 -8.41 35.08
N GLY A 207 -0.31 -7.13 35.46
CA GLY A 207 0.31 -6.00 34.78
C GLY A 207 -0.19 -5.81 33.34
N GLY A 208 -1.47 -6.02 33.08
CA GLY A 208 -2.12 -5.76 31.80
C GLY A 208 -3.16 -4.63 31.87
N SER A 209 -3.69 -4.24 30.72
CA SER A 209 -4.68 -3.17 30.53
C SER A 209 -6.01 -3.73 30.05
N ILE A 210 -7.11 -3.06 30.41
CA ILE A 210 -8.47 -3.45 29.98
C ILE A 210 -9.23 -2.29 29.33
N GLY A 211 -9.97 -2.59 28.27
CA GLY A 211 -10.69 -1.61 27.47
C GLY A 211 -11.99 -2.13 26.84
N ILE A 212 -12.53 -1.30 25.96
CA ILE A 212 -13.72 -1.57 25.14
C ILE A 212 -13.48 -1.05 23.73
N VAL A 213 -14.04 -1.72 22.72
CA VAL A 213 -13.90 -1.36 21.31
C VAL A 213 -15.23 -0.84 20.79
N ILE A 214 -15.22 0.31 20.11
CA ILE A 214 -16.41 0.98 19.58
C ILE A 214 -16.32 1.06 18.05
N ALA A 215 -17.39 0.68 17.36
CA ALA A 215 -17.53 0.93 15.93
C ALA A 215 -17.73 2.43 15.70
N VAL A 216 -17.04 3.02 14.73
CA VAL A 216 -17.17 4.44 14.42
C VAL A 216 -17.40 4.66 12.95
N LYS A 217 -18.64 5.02 12.61
CA LYS A 217 -18.97 5.67 11.34
C LYS A 217 -18.77 7.18 11.49
N TRP A 218 -17.97 7.78 10.60
CA TRP A 218 -17.82 9.24 10.61
C TRP A 218 -18.98 9.92 9.87
N TYR A 219 -19.49 11.02 10.43
CA TYR A 219 -20.59 11.79 9.85
C TYR A 219 -20.11 13.18 9.42
N GLU A 220 -20.19 13.47 8.13
CA GLU A 220 -20.04 14.81 7.57
C GLU A 220 -21.41 15.48 7.47
N PRO A 221 -21.54 16.80 7.68
CA PRO A 221 -22.81 17.47 7.44
C PRO A 221 -23.14 17.49 5.93
N LEU A 222 -24.40 17.20 5.57
CA LEU A 222 -24.84 17.20 4.17
C LEU A 222 -24.71 18.59 3.55
N THR A 223 -25.07 19.64 4.29
CA THR A 223 -24.89 21.04 3.93
C THR A 223 -24.14 21.81 5.01
N ASN A 224 -23.72 23.04 4.73
CA ASN A 224 -23.11 23.91 5.75
C ASN A 224 -24.15 24.57 6.68
N SER A 225 -25.41 24.11 6.67
CA SER A 225 -26.45 24.61 7.57
C SER A 225 -26.11 24.25 9.02
N THR A 226 -26.59 25.08 9.95
CA THR A 226 -26.37 24.81 11.39
C THR A 226 -27.06 23.52 11.81
N GLU A 227 -28.18 23.21 11.16
CA GLU A 227 -29.01 22.02 11.37
C GLU A 227 -28.25 20.76 10.97
N ASP A 228 -27.65 20.68 9.78
CA ASP A 228 -26.89 19.49 9.35
C ASP A 228 -25.58 19.32 10.14
N VAL A 229 -24.93 20.42 10.55
CA VAL A 229 -23.78 20.35 11.46
C VAL A 229 -24.18 19.76 12.81
N ARG A 230 -25.33 20.16 13.36
CA ARG A 230 -25.89 19.56 14.58
C ARG A 230 -26.31 18.10 14.34
N ALA A 231 -26.86 17.77 13.18
CA ALA A 231 -27.23 16.41 12.81
C ALA A 231 -26.02 15.47 12.81
N ALA A 232 -24.90 15.90 12.23
CA ALA A 232 -23.66 15.12 12.27
C ALA A 232 -23.17 14.88 13.72
N ARG A 233 -23.28 15.87 14.60
CA ARG A 233 -22.96 15.71 16.04
C ARG A 233 -23.93 14.78 16.76
N ARG A 234 -25.23 14.90 16.51
CA ARG A 234 -26.22 13.97 17.08
C ARG A 234 -26.00 12.53 16.61
N ALA A 235 -25.66 12.33 15.34
CA ALA A 235 -25.35 11.01 14.82
C ALA A 235 -24.14 10.39 15.56
N LEU A 236 -23.07 11.17 15.78
CA LEU A 236 -21.94 10.73 16.61
C LEU A 236 -22.32 10.44 18.06
N ALA A 237 -23.29 11.16 18.64
CA ALA A 237 -23.77 10.89 19.99
C ALA A 237 -24.48 9.52 20.10
N PHE A 238 -25.18 9.10 19.04
CA PHE A 238 -25.82 7.78 18.95
C PHE A 238 -24.85 6.68 18.50
N GLU A 239 -23.71 7.03 17.90
CA GLU A 239 -22.71 6.06 17.43
C GLU A 239 -21.64 5.79 18.49
N VAL A 240 -20.93 6.84 18.92
CA VAL A 240 -19.71 6.76 19.75
C VAL A 240 -20.02 7.06 21.21
N ASP A 241 -20.68 8.20 21.46
CA ASP A 241 -20.85 8.69 22.83
C ASP A 241 -21.87 7.84 23.61
N TRP A 242 -22.76 7.14 22.91
CA TRP A 242 -23.73 6.22 23.50
C TRP A 242 -23.11 5.25 24.51
N PHE A 243 -21.93 4.69 24.20
CA PHE A 243 -21.23 3.77 25.10
C PHE A 243 -20.10 4.44 25.89
N LEU A 244 -19.40 5.42 25.30
CA LEU A 244 -18.26 6.03 25.96
C LEU A 244 -18.67 7.08 27.03
N ASP A 245 -19.70 7.89 26.81
CA ASP A 245 -20.12 8.88 27.83
C ASP A 245 -20.53 8.20 29.15
N PRO A 246 -21.30 7.09 29.18
CA PRO A 246 -21.57 6.36 30.41
C PRO A 246 -20.31 5.91 31.15
N ILE A 247 -19.31 5.40 30.43
CA ILE A 247 -18.05 4.91 31.03
C ILE A 247 -17.23 6.08 31.63
N PHE A 248 -17.15 7.20 30.92
CA PHE A 248 -16.26 8.31 31.31
C PHE A 248 -16.93 9.35 32.22
N PHE A 249 -18.22 9.58 32.04
CA PHE A 249 -18.99 10.63 32.70
C PHE A 249 -20.14 10.09 33.57
N GLY A 250 -20.49 8.80 33.47
CA GLY A 250 -21.48 8.15 34.33
C GLY A 250 -22.94 8.36 33.91
N ASP A 251 -23.20 8.88 32.70
CA ASP A 251 -24.54 8.98 32.14
C ASP A 251 -24.49 8.98 30.61
N TYR A 252 -25.62 8.73 29.96
CA TYR A 252 -25.75 8.82 28.50
C TYR A 252 -25.63 10.26 27.99
N PRO A 253 -25.22 10.46 26.72
CA PRO A 253 -25.10 11.80 26.14
C PRO A 253 -26.44 12.54 26.14
N ARG A 254 -26.36 13.87 26.25
CA ARG A 254 -27.52 14.77 26.39
C ARG A 254 -28.49 14.62 25.22
N GLU A 255 -27.96 14.52 24.00
CA GLU A 255 -28.72 14.36 22.76
C GLU A 255 -29.62 13.11 22.81
N MET A 256 -29.09 12.00 23.31
CA MET A 256 -29.86 10.76 23.47
C MET A 256 -30.94 10.90 24.55
N ARG A 257 -30.62 11.55 25.67
CA ARG A 257 -31.60 11.81 26.75
C ARG A 257 -32.77 12.66 26.26
N GLU A 258 -32.50 13.69 25.46
CA GLU A 258 -33.53 14.58 24.90
C GLU A 258 -34.40 13.86 23.86
N ILE A 259 -33.81 13.06 22.97
CA ILE A 259 -34.55 12.40 21.88
C ILE A 259 -35.32 11.17 22.35
N LEU A 260 -34.70 10.31 23.16
CA LEU A 260 -35.27 9.01 23.53
C LEU A 260 -36.17 9.09 24.78
N SER A 261 -35.95 10.11 25.63
CA SER A 261 -36.76 10.35 26.83
C SER A 261 -36.90 9.07 27.69
N SER A 262 -38.13 8.57 27.88
CA SER A 262 -38.42 7.39 28.70
C SER A 262 -37.93 6.06 28.11
N ASN A 263 -37.58 6.02 26.82
CA ASN A 263 -37.07 4.80 26.18
C ASN A 263 -35.59 4.53 26.48
N LEU A 264 -34.87 5.50 27.07
CA LEU A 264 -33.48 5.35 27.48
C LEU A 264 -33.38 5.07 29.00
N PRO A 265 -32.87 3.91 29.43
CA PRO A 265 -32.75 3.58 30.85
C PRO A 265 -31.95 4.60 31.66
N LYS A 266 -32.18 4.67 32.97
CA LYS A 266 -31.44 5.55 33.90
C LYS A 266 -30.52 4.71 34.77
N PHE A 267 -29.26 5.13 34.87
CA PHE A 267 -28.34 4.54 35.84
C PHE A 267 -28.72 4.98 37.25
N THR A 268 -28.81 4.02 38.15
CA THR A 268 -28.88 4.23 39.60
C THR A 268 -27.59 4.87 40.13
N PRO A 269 -27.60 5.51 41.30
CA PRO A 269 -26.38 6.08 41.90
C PRO A 269 -25.23 5.07 42.03
N GLU A 270 -25.54 3.82 42.35
CA GLU A 270 -24.58 2.72 42.49
C GLU A 270 -23.97 2.34 41.14
N GLU A 271 -24.80 2.22 40.09
CA GLU A 271 -24.35 1.95 38.72
C GLU A 271 -23.48 3.07 38.16
N LYS A 272 -23.84 4.34 38.43
CA LYS A 272 -23.01 5.50 38.06
C LYS A 272 -21.64 5.43 38.71
N LYS A 273 -21.60 5.10 40.00
CA LYS A 273 -20.36 4.93 40.75
C LYS A 273 -19.53 3.76 40.22
N LEU A 274 -20.17 2.65 39.85
CA LEU A 274 -19.51 1.50 39.24
C LEU A 274 -18.82 1.90 37.92
N LEU A 275 -19.51 2.61 37.04
CA LEU A 275 -18.95 3.10 35.77
C LEU A 275 -17.80 4.09 36.00
N GLN A 276 -18.04 5.14 36.80
CA GLN A 276 -17.07 6.23 37.00
C GLN A 276 -15.79 5.80 37.72
N ASN A 277 -15.87 4.83 38.63
CA ASN A 277 -14.71 4.33 39.37
C ASN A 277 -13.88 3.33 38.56
N ASN A 278 -14.45 2.73 37.53
CA ASN A 278 -13.83 1.66 36.74
C ASN A 278 -13.65 2.10 35.28
N LYS A 279 -13.05 3.27 35.07
CA LYS A 279 -12.70 3.75 33.73
C LYS A 279 -11.77 2.78 33.03
N VAL A 280 -11.92 2.63 31.73
CA VAL A 280 -11.03 1.82 30.90
C VAL A 280 -9.61 2.41 30.83
N ASP A 281 -8.63 1.54 30.57
CA ASP A 281 -7.23 1.94 30.37
C ASP A 281 -6.96 2.36 28.92
N PHE A 282 -7.79 1.89 27.98
CA PHE A 282 -7.73 2.27 26.57
C PHE A 282 -9.10 2.21 25.90
N ILE A 283 -9.24 2.90 24.76
CA ILE A 283 -10.39 2.84 23.86
C ILE A 283 -9.96 2.21 22.55
N GLY A 284 -10.64 1.15 22.11
CA GLY A 284 -10.52 0.62 20.77
C GLY A 284 -11.47 1.31 19.80
N ILE A 285 -11.00 1.59 18.59
CA ILE A 285 -11.80 2.18 17.51
C ILE A 285 -11.77 1.22 16.32
N ASN A 286 -12.95 0.82 15.88
CA ASN A 286 -13.14 0.14 14.60
C ASN A 286 -13.71 1.13 13.59
N HIS A 287 -12.95 1.47 12.55
CA HIS A 287 -13.34 2.52 11.61
C HIS A 287 -13.13 2.08 10.18
N TYR A 288 -14.16 2.28 9.34
CA TYR A 288 -14.15 1.83 7.94
C TYR A 288 -14.59 2.90 6.94
N THR A 289 -15.54 3.77 7.31
CA THR A 289 -16.28 4.60 6.35
C THR A 289 -16.74 5.93 6.95
N ALA A 290 -17.07 6.87 6.07
CA ALA A 290 -17.77 8.11 6.38
C ALA A 290 -19.02 8.28 5.51
N ILE A 291 -20.01 9.03 6.01
CA ILE A 291 -21.27 9.31 5.31
C ILE A 291 -21.77 10.73 5.61
N TYR A 292 -22.64 11.30 4.76
CA TYR A 292 -23.27 12.58 5.05
C TYR A 292 -24.48 12.41 5.97
N ALA A 293 -24.68 13.36 6.89
CA ALA A 293 -25.81 13.46 7.80
C ALA A 293 -26.65 14.70 7.47
N LYS A 294 -27.97 14.49 7.33
CA LYS A 294 -28.97 15.54 7.18
C LYS A 294 -29.84 15.62 8.42
N ASP A 295 -30.17 16.82 8.87
CA ASP A 295 -31.14 17.03 9.94
C ASP A 295 -32.54 16.59 9.54
N CYS A 296 -33.26 15.95 10.47
CA CYS A 296 -34.66 15.55 10.28
C CYS A 296 -35.58 16.04 11.40
N ILE A 297 -35.11 16.97 12.23
CA ILE A 297 -35.94 17.64 13.25
C ILE A 297 -36.70 18.79 12.59
N TYR A 298 -35.99 19.58 11.77
CA TYR A 298 -36.51 20.79 11.14
C TYR A 298 -36.65 20.67 9.62
N SER A 299 -36.30 19.51 9.05
CA SER A 299 -36.35 19.25 7.61
C SER A 299 -37.10 17.95 7.28
N PRO A 300 -37.77 17.85 6.11
CA PRO A 300 -38.40 16.61 5.67
C PRO A 300 -37.35 15.51 5.42
N CYS A 301 -37.60 14.32 5.95
CA CYS A 301 -36.77 13.13 5.78
C CYS A 301 -37.60 11.84 5.80
N THR A 302 -37.03 10.79 5.22
CA THR A 302 -37.38 9.40 5.53
C THR A 302 -36.49 8.91 6.67
N LEU A 303 -37.06 8.26 7.68
CA LEU A 303 -36.36 7.83 8.91
C LEU A 303 -36.15 6.31 8.95
N ASP A 304 -36.11 5.68 7.77
CA ASP A 304 -36.12 4.22 7.62
C ASP A 304 -34.71 3.60 7.79
N THR A 305 -33.70 4.43 8.11
CA THR A 305 -32.34 3.98 8.42
C THR A 305 -32.09 4.02 9.93
N TYR A 306 -31.05 3.33 10.39
CA TYR A 306 -30.65 3.33 11.80
C TYR A 306 -30.51 4.74 12.39
N GLU A 307 -29.88 5.66 11.65
CA GLU A 307 -29.68 7.06 12.04
C GLU A 307 -31.00 7.81 12.28
N GLY A 308 -32.12 7.28 11.78
CA GLY A 308 -33.45 7.78 12.07
C GLY A 308 -33.77 7.83 13.57
N ASN A 309 -33.14 6.99 14.39
CA ASN A 309 -33.24 7.06 15.85
C ASN A 309 -32.61 8.32 16.44
N ALA A 310 -31.61 8.91 15.77
CA ALA A 310 -31.01 10.19 16.11
C ALA A 310 -31.74 11.38 15.42
N LEU A 311 -32.85 11.10 14.72
CA LEU A 311 -33.54 12.03 13.82
C LEU A 311 -32.56 12.60 12.78
N VAL A 312 -31.79 11.70 12.15
CA VAL A 312 -30.80 12.00 11.12
C VAL A 312 -31.05 11.10 9.91
N TYR A 313 -30.96 11.68 8.71
CA TYR A 313 -30.96 10.93 7.46
C TYR A 313 -29.53 10.85 6.93
N ALA A 314 -29.01 9.63 6.81
CA ALA A 314 -27.65 9.38 6.35
C ALA A 314 -27.63 9.08 4.84
N ILE A 315 -26.72 9.71 4.10
CA ILE A 315 -26.64 9.57 2.64
C ILE A 315 -25.21 9.58 2.13
N GLY A 316 -24.89 8.66 1.21
CA GLY A 316 -23.56 8.55 0.61
C GLY A 316 -23.25 9.57 -0.49
N ARG A 317 -24.17 10.50 -0.78
CA ARG A 317 -24.06 11.46 -1.88
C ARG A 317 -24.40 12.88 -1.44
N ARG A 318 -23.63 13.85 -1.95
CA ARG A 318 -23.89 15.29 -1.84
C ARG A 318 -23.83 15.92 -3.23
N ASN A 319 -24.89 16.61 -3.65
CA ASN A 319 -25.00 17.23 -4.98
C ASN A 319 -24.70 16.24 -6.13
N GLY A 320 -25.21 15.01 -6.03
CA GLY A 320 -24.97 13.95 -7.02
C GLY A 320 -23.62 13.23 -6.92
N LYS A 321 -22.64 13.77 -6.18
CA LYS A 321 -21.30 13.18 -6.00
C LYS A 321 -21.26 12.25 -4.81
N ILE A 322 -20.73 11.04 -4.99
CA ILE A 322 -20.48 10.08 -3.90
C ILE A 322 -19.36 10.58 -2.97
N ILE A 323 -19.48 10.30 -1.66
CA ILE A 323 -18.52 10.75 -0.65
C ILE A 323 -17.13 10.10 -0.82
N GLY A 324 -17.10 8.86 -1.29
CA GLY A 324 -15.90 8.07 -1.55
C GLY A 324 -16.20 6.90 -2.47
N LYS A 325 -15.17 6.12 -2.81
CA LYS A 325 -15.36 4.91 -3.62
C LYS A 325 -16.13 3.85 -2.80
N PRO A 326 -17.20 3.23 -3.33
CA PRO A 326 -17.90 2.15 -2.63
C PRO A 326 -17.03 0.91 -2.48
N THR A 327 -17.23 0.16 -1.40
CA THR A 327 -16.65 -1.17 -1.18
C THR A 327 -17.69 -2.28 -1.43
N ALA A 328 -17.33 -3.55 -1.22
CA ALA A 328 -18.28 -4.66 -1.36
C ALA A 328 -19.45 -4.61 -0.36
N LEU A 329 -19.21 -4.04 0.83
CA LEU A 329 -20.29 -3.74 1.79
C LEU A 329 -21.11 -2.52 1.34
N HIS A 330 -22.44 -2.70 1.29
CA HIS A 330 -23.37 -1.63 0.93
C HIS A 330 -23.31 -0.47 1.93
N GLY A 331 -23.25 0.76 1.43
CA GLY A 331 -23.17 1.97 2.27
C GLY A 331 -21.81 2.26 2.88
N TYR A 332 -20.77 1.46 2.56
CA TYR A 332 -19.39 1.70 2.96
C TYR A 332 -18.60 2.36 1.82
N PHE A 333 -17.86 3.40 2.17
CA PHE A 333 -17.11 4.24 1.24
C PHE A 333 -15.69 4.45 1.76
N VAL A 334 -14.72 4.43 0.84
CA VAL A 334 -13.32 4.76 1.13
C VAL A 334 -13.18 6.27 1.31
N VAL A 335 -12.98 6.71 2.56
CA VAL A 335 -12.84 8.13 2.95
C VAL A 335 -11.70 8.25 3.97
N PRO A 336 -10.43 8.13 3.54
CA PRO A 336 -9.29 8.00 4.43
C PRO A 336 -9.07 9.21 5.35
N GLU A 337 -9.45 10.41 4.92
CA GLU A 337 -9.37 11.63 5.75
C GLU A 337 -10.25 11.57 7.00
N ALA A 338 -11.27 10.71 7.03
CA ALA A 338 -12.13 10.52 8.18
C ALA A 338 -11.40 9.86 9.36
N MET A 339 -10.34 9.08 9.11
CA MET A 339 -9.53 8.45 10.16
C MET A 339 -8.95 9.50 11.12
N GLU A 340 -8.42 10.61 10.58
CA GLU A 340 -7.92 11.69 11.43
C GLU A 340 -9.05 12.31 12.26
N LYS A 341 -10.21 12.54 11.65
CA LYS A 341 -11.35 13.18 12.32
C LYS A 341 -11.91 12.32 13.45
N VAL A 342 -12.03 11.01 13.22
CA VAL A 342 -12.47 10.03 14.22
C VAL A 342 -11.52 10.00 15.40
N VAL A 343 -10.22 9.85 15.14
CA VAL A 343 -9.20 9.79 16.20
C VAL A 343 -9.18 11.08 17.02
N MET A 344 -9.20 12.24 16.35
CA MET A 344 -9.23 13.53 17.06
C MET A 344 -10.52 13.71 17.86
N TYR A 345 -11.68 13.28 17.33
CA TYR A 345 -12.95 13.36 18.06
C TYR A 345 -12.90 12.61 19.40
N VAL A 346 -12.43 11.35 19.37
CA VAL A 346 -12.31 10.52 20.57
C VAL A 346 -11.23 11.08 21.50
N ASN A 347 -10.07 11.46 20.97
CA ASN A 347 -8.95 11.99 21.75
C ASN A 347 -9.32 13.28 22.50
N ASP A 348 -10.00 14.20 21.83
CA ASP A 348 -10.33 15.51 22.40
C ASP A 348 -11.38 15.43 23.51
N ARG A 349 -12.32 14.47 23.38
CA ARG A 349 -13.41 14.23 24.34
C ARG A 349 -12.98 13.37 25.52
N TYR A 350 -12.26 12.27 25.27
CA TYR A 350 -11.86 11.27 26.28
C TYR A 350 -10.35 11.36 26.59
N ARG A 351 -9.91 12.58 26.94
CA ARG A 351 -8.49 12.93 27.14
C ARG A 351 -7.77 11.99 28.09
N ASN A 352 -6.45 11.87 27.89
CA ASN A 352 -5.54 11.02 28.67
C ASN A 352 -5.82 9.51 28.57
N THR A 353 -6.65 9.08 27.64
CA THR A 353 -6.90 7.66 27.37
C THR A 353 -6.19 7.26 26.08
N THR A 354 -5.50 6.11 26.08
CA THR A 354 -4.85 5.61 24.88
C THR A 354 -5.87 5.05 23.91
N ILE A 355 -5.73 5.38 22.63
CA ILE A 355 -6.56 4.88 21.53
C ILE A 355 -5.82 3.76 20.80
N TYR A 356 -6.51 2.69 20.46
CA TYR A 356 -6.03 1.68 19.51
C TYR A 356 -7.00 1.61 18.34
N ILE A 357 -6.50 1.66 17.10
CA ILE A 357 -7.33 1.33 15.93
C ILE A 357 -7.40 -0.19 15.86
N THR A 358 -8.44 -0.78 16.42
CA THR A 358 -8.56 -2.23 16.65
C THR A 358 -9.08 -2.98 15.44
N GLU A 359 -9.79 -2.29 14.54
CA GLU A 359 -10.12 -2.82 13.22
C GLU A 359 -10.18 -1.68 12.17
N ASN A 360 -9.59 -1.94 11.01
CA ASN A 360 -9.67 -1.10 9.82
C ASN A 360 -9.34 -1.98 8.61
N GLY A 361 -10.19 -1.97 7.58
CA GLY A 361 -10.09 -2.93 6.48
C GLY A 361 -10.93 -2.57 5.27
N TYR A 362 -10.70 -3.28 4.17
CA TYR A 362 -11.36 -3.07 2.89
C TYR A 362 -12.09 -4.34 2.47
N SER A 363 -13.37 -4.22 2.10
CA SER A 363 -14.19 -5.36 1.67
C SER A 363 -14.19 -5.52 0.15
N GLN A 364 -13.95 -6.75 -0.31
CA GLN A 364 -14.06 -7.18 -1.71
C GLN A 364 -15.15 -8.26 -1.87
N HIS A 365 -15.78 -8.32 -3.05
CA HIS A 365 -16.73 -9.40 -3.34
C HIS A 365 -15.99 -10.70 -3.66
N SER A 366 -16.56 -11.83 -3.28
CA SER A 366 -15.97 -13.15 -3.50
C SER A 366 -15.95 -13.58 -4.98
N ASP A 367 -16.77 -12.98 -5.84
CA ASP A 367 -16.83 -13.22 -7.28
C ASP A 367 -15.75 -12.46 -8.07
N THR A 368 -14.95 -11.64 -7.37
CA THR A 368 -13.72 -11.04 -7.91
C THR A 368 -12.78 -12.15 -8.41
N SER A 369 -12.12 -11.93 -9.55
CA SER A 369 -11.21 -12.92 -10.11
C SER A 369 -10.08 -13.28 -9.12
N MET A 370 -9.59 -14.52 -9.12
CA MET A 370 -8.50 -14.91 -8.23
C MET A 370 -7.25 -14.05 -8.45
N GLU A 371 -6.99 -13.63 -9.70
CA GLU A 371 -5.89 -12.71 -10.03
C GLU A 371 -6.07 -11.35 -9.32
N ASP A 372 -7.27 -10.79 -9.33
CA ASP A 372 -7.57 -9.50 -8.69
C ASP A 372 -7.65 -9.62 -7.15
N LEU A 373 -8.08 -10.77 -6.61
CA LEU A 373 -8.03 -11.05 -5.17
C LEU A 373 -6.58 -11.16 -4.67
N ILE A 374 -5.68 -11.78 -5.44
CA ILE A 374 -4.27 -11.86 -5.08
C ILE A 374 -3.54 -10.53 -5.33
N ASN A 375 -3.88 -9.82 -6.40
CA ASN A 375 -3.32 -8.50 -6.75
C ASN A 375 -4.20 -7.34 -6.25
N ASP A 376 -4.53 -7.36 -4.96
CA ASP A 376 -5.45 -6.45 -4.29
C ASP A 376 -4.89 -5.03 -4.05
N VAL A 377 -4.50 -4.36 -5.14
CA VAL A 377 -3.96 -2.98 -5.16
C VAL A 377 -4.86 -2.00 -4.41
N GLU A 378 -6.17 -2.22 -4.44
CA GLU A 378 -7.14 -1.37 -3.76
C GLU A 378 -7.01 -1.43 -2.23
N ILE A 379 -6.74 -2.62 -1.68
CA ILE A 379 -6.50 -2.81 -0.23
C ILE A 379 -5.18 -2.14 0.16
N VAL A 380 -4.14 -2.27 -0.65
CA VAL A 380 -2.85 -1.56 -0.43
C VAL A 380 -3.07 -0.04 -0.34
N ASN A 381 -3.78 0.53 -1.33
CA ASN A 381 -4.05 1.97 -1.35
C ASN A 381 -4.91 2.41 -0.16
N TYR A 382 -5.93 1.62 0.19
CA TYR A 382 -6.78 1.86 1.36
C TYR A 382 -5.93 1.92 2.64
N MET A 383 -5.14 0.88 2.92
CA MET A 383 -4.31 0.81 4.13
C MET A 383 -3.30 1.96 4.18
N HIS A 384 -2.62 2.23 3.06
CA HIS A 384 -1.66 3.33 2.96
C HIS A 384 -2.30 4.68 3.33
N ASP A 385 -3.44 5.01 2.72
CA ASP A 385 -4.08 6.31 2.92
C ASP A 385 -4.67 6.46 4.33
N TYR A 386 -5.29 5.42 4.88
CA TYR A 386 -5.78 5.46 6.27
C TYR A 386 -4.64 5.59 7.28
N LEU A 387 -3.53 4.86 7.10
CA LEU A 387 -2.35 4.98 7.95
C LEU A 387 -1.69 6.36 7.84
N LYS A 388 -1.72 6.98 6.66
CA LYS A 388 -1.24 8.37 6.47
C LYS A 388 -2.03 9.37 7.31
N TYR A 389 -3.36 9.27 7.34
CA TYR A 389 -4.20 10.14 8.17
C TYR A 389 -4.12 9.79 9.66
N LEU A 390 -3.92 8.52 10.01
CA LEU A 390 -3.65 8.12 11.40
C LEU A 390 -2.35 8.72 11.92
N SER A 391 -1.27 8.63 11.14
CA SER A 391 0.01 9.27 11.45
C SER A 391 -0.14 10.80 11.55
N SER A 392 -1.01 11.41 10.75
CA SER A 392 -1.35 12.83 10.85
C SER A 392 -2.03 13.18 12.17
N ALA A 393 -3.00 12.37 12.64
CA ALA A 393 -3.64 12.56 13.93
C ALA A 393 -2.63 12.47 15.10
N ILE A 394 -1.73 11.48 15.04
CA ILE A 394 -0.68 11.30 16.05
C ILE A 394 0.25 12.52 16.08
N ARG A 395 0.68 13.03 14.91
CA ARG A 395 1.48 14.27 14.83
C ARG A 395 0.76 15.49 15.39
N LYS A 396 -0.58 15.52 15.34
CA LYS A 396 -1.42 16.57 15.93
C LYS A 396 -1.66 16.39 17.44
N GLY A 397 -1.06 15.38 18.06
CA GLY A 397 -1.08 15.15 19.50
C GLY A 397 -2.07 14.09 19.98
N ALA A 398 -2.68 13.31 19.07
CA ALA A 398 -3.54 12.21 19.48
C ALA A 398 -2.74 11.07 20.15
N ASN A 399 -3.22 10.58 21.29
CA ASN A 399 -2.60 9.46 22.02
C ASN A 399 -3.04 8.11 21.44
N VAL A 400 -2.42 7.69 20.33
CA VAL A 400 -2.70 6.39 19.69
C VAL A 400 -1.56 5.41 19.93
N GLY A 401 -1.89 4.24 20.48
CA GLY A 401 -0.94 3.18 20.85
C GLY A 401 -0.77 2.08 19.80
N GLY A 402 -1.68 1.93 18.84
CA GLY A 402 -1.55 0.90 17.81
C GLY A 402 -2.62 0.88 16.72
N TYR A 403 -2.37 0.04 15.70
CA TYR A 403 -3.23 -0.20 14.54
C TYR A 403 -3.29 -1.69 14.22
N PHE A 404 -4.50 -2.22 14.06
CA PHE A 404 -4.77 -3.62 13.76
C PHE A 404 -5.57 -3.71 12.44
N ALA A 405 -4.96 -4.33 11.43
CA ALA A 405 -5.60 -4.53 10.13
C ALA A 405 -6.69 -5.62 10.24
N LEU A 406 -7.91 -5.33 9.75
CA LEU A 406 -8.95 -6.34 9.58
C LEU A 406 -8.95 -6.82 8.12
N SER A 407 -8.70 -8.10 7.82
CA SER A 407 -8.33 -9.22 8.72
C SER A 407 -7.10 -9.95 8.18
N ILE A 408 -6.48 -10.81 8.99
CA ILE A 408 -5.30 -11.55 8.51
C ILE A 408 -5.66 -12.56 7.40
N VAL A 409 -6.83 -13.19 7.46
CA VAL A 409 -7.30 -14.23 6.52
C VAL A 409 -8.76 -13.99 6.17
N ASP A 410 -9.17 -14.37 4.96
CA ASP A 410 -10.58 -14.44 4.63
C ASP A 410 -11.32 -15.33 5.63
N ASN A 411 -12.56 -14.94 5.95
CA ASN A 411 -13.28 -15.48 7.08
C ASN A 411 -14.80 -15.44 6.83
N PHE A 412 -15.59 -15.98 7.77
CA PHE A 412 -17.06 -15.98 7.68
C PHE A 412 -17.64 -14.60 8.05
N GLU A 413 -17.99 -13.77 7.06
CA GLU A 413 -18.46 -12.40 7.25
C GLU A 413 -19.96 -12.34 7.63
N TRP A 414 -20.30 -12.96 8.75
CA TRP A 414 -21.62 -12.87 9.40
C TRP A 414 -22.77 -13.20 8.44
N VAL A 415 -23.74 -12.30 8.27
CA VAL A 415 -24.89 -12.47 7.37
C VAL A 415 -24.51 -12.51 5.88
N TYR A 416 -23.29 -12.09 5.53
CA TYR A 416 -22.76 -12.19 4.17
C TYR A 416 -22.07 -13.55 3.90
N GLY A 417 -21.90 -14.39 4.93
CA GLY A 417 -21.19 -15.66 4.81
C GLY A 417 -19.79 -15.45 4.22
N TYR A 418 -19.41 -16.23 3.22
CA TYR A 418 -18.11 -16.11 2.54
C TYR A 418 -18.13 -15.22 1.29
N THR A 419 -19.22 -14.48 1.05
CA THR A 419 -19.40 -13.67 -0.18
C THR A 419 -18.66 -12.33 -0.14
N VAL A 420 -18.20 -11.92 1.04
CA VAL A 420 -17.41 -10.71 1.27
C VAL A 420 -16.07 -11.12 1.90
N LYS A 421 -14.99 -10.54 1.41
CA LYS A 421 -13.61 -10.88 1.77
C LYS A 421 -12.88 -9.66 2.31
N PHE A 422 -12.23 -9.82 3.46
CA PHE A 422 -11.41 -8.81 4.16
C PHE A 422 -9.95 -9.25 4.37
N GLY A 423 -9.60 -10.49 4.05
CA GLY A 423 -8.32 -11.07 4.42
C GLY A 423 -7.14 -10.49 3.65
N LEU A 424 -6.03 -10.21 4.34
CA LEU A 424 -4.73 -10.01 3.70
C LEU A 424 -4.22 -11.31 3.05
N TYR A 425 -4.74 -12.46 3.49
CA TYR A 425 -4.57 -13.76 2.87
C TYR A 425 -5.91 -14.25 2.34
N GLN A 426 -5.92 -14.68 1.07
CA GLN A 426 -7.01 -15.44 0.50
C GLN A 426 -7.06 -16.82 1.19
N VAL A 427 -8.26 -17.27 1.56
CA VAL A 427 -8.49 -18.66 1.97
C VAL A 427 -9.24 -19.39 0.88
N ASP A 428 -8.69 -20.52 0.45
CA ASP A 428 -9.45 -21.54 -0.26
C ASP A 428 -10.25 -22.34 0.79
N PHE A 429 -11.57 -22.20 0.82
CA PHE A 429 -12.39 -22.84 1.85
C PHE A 429 -12.58 -24.34 1.63
N ASP A 430 -12.32 -24.87 0.43
CA ASP A 430 -12.36 -26.30 0.15
C ASP A 430 -11.08 -27.00 0.67
N THR A 431 -9.92 -26.39 0.46
CA THR A 431 -8.62 -26.96 0.84
C THR A 431 -8.05 -26.42 2.16
N GLN A 432 -8.60 -25.32 2.65
CA GLN A 432 -8.09 -24.53 3.78
C GLN A 432 -6.68 -23.94 3.53
N GLU A 433 -6.23 -23.83 2.27
CA GLU A 433 -4.96 -23.18 1.94
C GLU A 433 -5.04 -21.66 2.15
N ARG A 434 -3.96 -21.05 2.69
CA ARG A 434 -3.83 -19.61 2.92
C ARG A 434 -2.83 -19.02 1.92
N ILE A 435 -3.31 -18.22 0.99
CA ILE A 435 -2.52 -17.64 -0.11
C ILE A 435 -2.29 -16.14 0.15
N PRO A 436 -1.03 -15.67 0.28
CA PRO A 436 -0.75 -14.27 0.57
C PRO A 436 -1.12 -13.35 -0.60
N ARG A 437 -1.92 -12.31 -0.32
CA ARG A 437 -2.24 -11.25 -1.29
C ARG A 437 -1.14 -10.18 -1.33
N MET A 438 -1.21 -9.27 -2.30
CA MET A 438 -0.30 -8.15 -2.42
C MET A 438 -0.29 -7.27 -1.16
N SER A 439 -1.46 -7.04 -0.57
CA SER A 439 -1.62 -6.30 0.70
C SER A 439 -0.85 -6.92 1.86
N SER A 440 -0.81 -8.26 1.99
CA SER A 440 0.00 -8.92 3.03
C SER A 440 1.50 -8.67 2.87
N LYS A 441 1.99 -8.69 1.62
CA LYS A 441 3.40 -8.44 1.30
C LYS A 441 3.74 -6.98 1.56
N TRP A 442 2.90 -6.06 1.09
CA TRP A 442 3.04 -4.63 1.34
C TRP A 442 3.04 -4.31 2.85
N TYR A 443 2.11 -4.89 3.61
CA TYR A 443 2.02 -4.63 5.04
C TYR A 443 3.26 -5.17 5.78
N ARG A 444 3.72 -6.38 5.44
CA ARG A 444 5.00 -6.91 5.96
C ARG A 444 6.15 -5.95 5.67
N ASP A 445 6.31 -5.51 4.43
CA ASP A 445 7.42 -4.66 3.99
C ASP A 445 7.37 -3.27 4.66
N PHE A 446 6.16 -2.74 4.85
CA PHE A 446 5.93 -1.55 5.66
C PHE A 446 6.39 -1.77 7.11
N LEU A 447 6.02 -2.88 7.76
CA LEU A 447 6.27 -3.13 9.19
C LEU A 447 7.72 -3.39 9.56
N THR A 448 8.44 -4.15 8.75
CA THR A 448 9.81 -4.55 9.05
C THR A 448 10.81 -3.41 8.88
N SER A 449 10.36 -2.25 8.38
CA SER A 449 11.24 -1.23 7.78
C SER A 449 12.26 -1.88 6.85
N SER A 450 11.99 -3.11 6.38
CA SER A 450 12.86 -3.80 5.47
C SER A 450 12.64 -3.04 4.20
N SER A 451 13.61 -2.20 3.89
CA SER A 451 14.01 -1.99 2.52
C SER A 451 14.43 -3.35 1.94
N LEU A 452 13.47 -4.26 1.75
CA LEU A 452 13.35 -4.96 0.49
C LEU A 452 12.96 -3.91 -0.55
N THR A 453 13.88 -2.97 -0.77
CA THR A 453 14.06 -2.30 -2.06
C THR A 453 14.58 -3.35 -3.04
N ASP A 454 13.80 -4.41 -3.20
CA ASP A 454 13.91 -5.46 -4.19
C ASP A 454 12.46 -5.88 -4.47
N GLY A 455 11.82 -5.18 -5.42
CA GLY A 455 10.78 -5.79 -6.24
C GLY A 455 9.41 -5.14 -6.35
N LEU A 456 8.91 -4.37 -5.38
CA LEU A 456 7.58 -3.74 -5.50
C LEU A 456 7.68 -2.22 -5.67
N GLN A 457 8.21 -1.83 -6.83
CA GLN A 457 7.70 -0.61 -7.46
C GLN A 457 6.20 -0.77 -7.65
N VAL A 458 5.46 0.30 -7.41
CA VAL A 458 4.08 0.46 -7.88
C VAL A 458 4.03 0.11 -9.37
N ARG A 459 3.70 -1.15 -9.69
CA ARG A 459 3.44 -1.57 -11.06
C ARG A 459 2.09 -0.98 -11.41
N SER A 460 2.13 0.25 -11.94
CA SER A 460 1.05 0.74 -12.80
C SER A 460 0.71 -0.36 -13.82
N PRO A 461 -0.55 -0.57 -14.23
CA PRO A 461 -0.88 -1.56 -15.25
C PRO A 461 0.10 -1.44 -16.41
N GLY A 462 0.90 -2.49 -16.63
CA GLY A 462 1.93 -2.47 -17.67
C GLY A 462 1.27 -2.30 -19.04
N ARG A 463 1.87 -1.51 -19.92
CA ARG A 463 1.38 -1.31 -21.30
C ARG A 463 1.76 -2.46 -22.25
N ILE A 464 2.09 -3.63 -21.69
CA ILE A 464 2.41 -4.82 -22.48
C ILE A 464 1.12 -5.33 -23.10
N SER A 465 1.14 -5.59 -24.41
CA SER A 465 -0.06 -5.90 -25.21
C SER A 465 -0.83 -7.11 -24.69
N ASP A 466 -0.14 -8.13 -24.18
CA ASP A 466 -0.72 -9.34 -23.60
C ASP A 466 -0.82 -9.31 -22.06
N ARG A 467 -0.50 -8.16 -21.45
CA ARG A 467 -0.50 -7.91 -20.00
C ARG A 467 0.43 -8.79 -19.18
N ARG A 468 1.29 -9.62 -19.81
CA ARG A 468 2.32 -10.39 -19.10
C ARG A 468 3.50 -9.50 -18.73
N ASN A 469 4.46 -10.09 -18.02
CA ASN A 469 5.70 -9.43 -17.62
C ASN A 469 6.92 -10.33 -17.91
N GLY A 470 8.12 -9.77 -17.74
CA GLY A 470 9.40 -10.46 -17.97
C GLY A 470 10.00 -11.10 -16.73
N ASP A 471 9.22 -11.41 -15.68
CA ASP A 471 9.75 -11.88 -14.40
C ASP A 471 10.50 -13.23 -14.54
N VAL A 472 10.03 -14.09 -15.45
CA VAL A 472 10.69 -15.36 -15.83
C VAL A 472 11.41 -15.26 -17.19
N ALA A 473 10.83 -14.51 -18.13
CA ALA A 473 11.25 -14.48 -19.54
C ALA A 473 11.27 -15.91 -20.15
N ASP A 474 12.35 -16.28 -20.86
CA ASP A 474 12.62 -17.64 -21.37
C ASP A 474 13.50 -18.48 -20.42
N ASP A 475 13.76 -17.94 -19.22
CA ASP A 475 14.59 -18.55 -18.18
C ASP A 475 16.07 -18.78 -18.56
N HIS A 476 16.60 -18.00 -19.51
CA HIS A 476 18.03 -18.06 -19.90
C HIS A 476 18.98 -17.98 -18.70
N TYR A 477 18.62 -17.25 -17.64
CA TYR A 477 19.45 -17.11 -16.44
C TYR A 477 19.79 -18.45 -15.77
N HIS A 478 18.85 -19.40 -15.76
CA HIS A 478 19.07 -20.74 -15.19
C HIS A 478 19.46 -21.76 -16.26
N ARG A 479 19.08 -21.51 -17.52
CA ARG A 479 19.21 -22.47 -18.63
C ARG A 479 20.34 -22.16 -19.61
N TYR A 480 21.18 -21.15 -19.33
CA TYR A 480 22.22 -20.68 -20.24
C TYR A 480 23.15 -21.79 -20.78
N THR A 481 23.39 -22.87 -20.03
CA THR A 481 24.22 -23.99 -20.51
C THR A 481 23.57 -24.72 -21.68
N GLU A 482 22.25 -24.89 -21.66
CA GLU A 482 21.48 -25.47 -22.77
C GLU A 482 21.53 -24.52 -23.98
N ASP A 483 21.37 -23.23 -23.74
CA ASP A 483 21.40 -22.22 -24.81
C ASP A 483 22.78 -22.10 -25.46
N VAL A 484 23.86 -22.22 -24.68
CA VAL A 484 25.23 -22.30 -25.22
C VAL A 484 25.42 -23.56 -26.06
N GLU A 485 24.83 -24.69 -25.67
CA GLU A 485 24.88 -25.92 -26.48
C GLU A 485 24.12 -25.74 -27.81
N ILE A 486 22.98 -25.05 -27.78
CA ILE A 486 22.24 -24.69 -28.99
C ILE A 486 23.10 -23.82 -29.92
N LEU A 487 23.77 -22.79 -29.38
CA LEU A 487 24.68 -21.94 -30.15
C LEU A 487 25.83 -22.73 -30.78
N HIS A 488 26.43 -23.64 -30.00
CA HIS A 488 27.50 -24.51 -30.50
C HIS A 488 27.02 -25.41 -31.64
N ASN A 489 25.87 -26.05 -31.47
CA ASN A 489 25.27 -26.93 -32.48
C ASN A 489 24.82 -26.17 -33.74
N LEU A 490 24.43 -24.90 -33.60
CA LEU A 490 24.15 -24.03 -34.74
C LEU A 490 25.42 -23.72 -35.58
N GLY A 491 26.61 -23.92 -35.01
CA GLY A 491 27.89 -23.68 -35.68
C GLY A 491 28.29 -22.20 -35.73
N VAL A 492 27.67 -21.34 -34.92
CA VAL A 492 28.10 -19.94 -34.80
C VAL A 492 29.37 -19.84 -33.95
N ASN A 493 30.25 -18.91 -34.31
CA ASN A 493 31.52 -18.70 -33.62
C ASN A 493 31.53 -17.45 -32.71
N SER A 494 30.40 -16.75 -32.61
CA SER A 494 30.26 -15.54 -31.79
C SER A 494 28.84 -15.42 -31.26
N TYR A 495 28.72 -14.83 -30.07
CA TYR A 495 27.43 -14.59 -29.42
C TYR A 495 27.39 -13.19 -28.84
N ARG A 496 26.43 -12.40 -29.31
CA ARG A 496 26.20 -11.04 -28.85
C ARG A 496 25.07 -11.01 -27.82
N PHE A 497 25.37 -10.57 -26.60
CA PHE A 497 24.40 -10.45 -25.51
C PHE A 497 24.65 -9.18 -24.70
N SER A 498 23.71 -8.81 -23.84
CA SER A 498 23.84 -7.66 -22.94
C SER A 498 23.97 -8.08 -21.49
N ILE A 499 24.70 -7.27 -20.72
CA ILE A 499 24.73 -7.37 -19.27
C ILE A 499 23.67 -6.40 -18.73
N SER A 500 22.72 -6.91 -17.95
CA SER A 500 21.75 -6.07 -17.25
C SER A 500 22.44 -5.23 -16.18
N TRP A 501 22.36 -3.90 -16.32
CA TRP A 501 22.94 -2.96 -15.38
C TRP A 501 22.29 -3.10 -14.00
N ALA A 502 20.96 -3.23 -13.95
CA ALA A 502 20.21 -3.46 -12.72
C ALA A 502 20.63 -4.74 -11.99
N ARG A 503 21.17 -5.75 -12.70
CA ARG A 503 21.67 -6.97 -12.07
C ARG A 503 23.03 -6.78 -11.41
N ILE A 504 23.93 -6.01 -12.02
CA ILE A 504 25.30 -5.79 -11.51
C ILE A 504 25.33 -4.73 -10.41
N LEU A 505 24.57 -3.65 -10.58
CA LEU A 505 24.47 -2.53 -9.64
C LEU A 505 22.99 -2.17 -9.40
N PRO A 506 22.26 -2.97 -8.60
CA PRO A 506 20.81 -2.77 -8.38
C PRO A 506 20.44 -1.39 -7.87
N ARG A 507 21.34 -0.74 -7.11
CA ARG A 507 21.15 0.61 -6.57
C ARG A 507 22.20 1.62 -7.06
N GLY A 508 22.76 1.39 -8.25
CA GLY A 508 23.90 2.16 -8.76
C GLY A 508 25.14 2.01 -7.89
N ARG A 509 26.04 3.00 -7.91
CA ARG A 509 27.29 2.96 -7.12
C ARG A 509 27.10 2.94 -5.60
N PHE A 510 25.90 3.23 -5.10
CA PHE A 510 25.60 3.32 -3.67
C PHE A 510 25.20 1.98 -3.04
N GLY A 511 24.90 0.95 -3.85
CA GLY A 511 24.42 -0.36 -3.38
C GLY A 511 25.48 -1.45 -3.23
N GLY A 512 26.72 -1.16 -3.61
CA GLY A 512 27.75 -2.19 -3.81
C GLY A 512 27.51 -3.02 -5.08
N VAL A 513 28.52 -3.81 -5.46
CA VAL A 513 28.46 -4.72 -6.62
C VAL A 513 27.76 -6.01 -6.22
N ASN A 514 26.77 -6.43 -7.01
CA ASN A 514 26.11 -7.73 -6.82
C ASN A 514 27.02 -8.87 -7.29
N SER A 515 27.68 -9.53 -6.35
CA SER A 515 28.60 -10.65 -6.63
C SER A 515 27.93 -11.84 -7.31
N ALA A 516 26.65 -12.13 -7.03
CA ALA A 516 25.91 -13.19 -7.69
C ALA A 516 25.62 -12.86 -9.17
N GLY A 517 25.34 -11.59 -9.47
CA GLY A 517 25.23 -11.09 -10.83
C GLY A 517 26.53 -11.26 -11.61
N ILE A 518 27.66 -10.87 -11.00
CA ILE A 518 29.00 -11.09 -11.58
C ILE A 518 29.28 -12.57 -11.82
N ALA A 519 28.97 -13.43 -10.85
CA ALA A 519 29.19 -14.87 -10.95
C ALA A 519 28.41 -15.51 -12.10
N PHE A 520 27.17 -15.07 -12.35
CA PHE A 520 26.39 -15.55 -13.49
C PHE A 520 27.05 -15.22 -14.83
N TYR A 521 27.40 -13.95 -15.09
CA TYR A 521 28.01 -13.60 -16.37
C TYR A 521 29.40 -14.22 -16.56
N ASN A 522 30.16 -14.42 -15.50
CA ASN A 522 31.40 -15.20 -15.56
C ASN A 522 31.14 -16.61 -16.07
N ARG A 523 30.16 -17.32 -15.49
CA ARG A 523 29.82 -18.68 -15.93
C ARG A 523 29.34 -18.73 -17.39
N LEU A 524 28.54 -17.75 -17.83
CA LEU A 524 28.10 -17.65 -19.22
C LEU A 524 29.29 -17.42 -20.17
N ILE A 525 30.16 -16.46 -19.86
CA ILE A 525 31.36 -16.15 -20.66
C ILE A 525 32.28 -17.38 -20.74
N ASP A 526 32.50 -18.07 -19.62
CA ASP A 526 33.35 -19.26 -19.58
C ASP A 526 32.74 -20.40 -20.41
N ALA A 527 31.42 -20.62 -20.33
CA ALA A 527 30.74 -21.64 -21.12
C ALA A 527 30.84 -21.36 -22.64
N LEU A 528 30.66 -20.10 -23.05
CA LEU A 528 30.83 -19.70 -24.46
C LEU A 528 32.25 -19.98 -24.96
N LEU A 529 33.26 -19.56 -24.19
CA LEU A 529 34.67 -19.75 -24.56
C LEU A 529 35.08 -21.22 -24.60
N GLN A 530 34.57 -22.06 -23.68
CA GLN A 530 34.78 -23.51 -23.71
C GLN A 530 34.27 -24.15 -25.01
N LYS A 531 33.25 -23.58 -25.63
CA LYS A 531 32.70 -24.01 -26.92
C LYS A 531 33.28 -23.28 -28.13
N GLY A 532 34.32 -22.46 -27.93
CA GLY A 532 34.97 -21.68 -28.98
C GLY A 532 34.14 -20.50 -29.51
N ILE A 533 33.13 -20.07 -28.76
CA ILE A 533 32.21 -19.00 -29.15
C ILE A 533 32.68 -17.68 -28.53
N GLN A 534 32.99 -16.69 -29.36
CA GLN A 534 33.48 -15.39 -28.93
C GLN A 534 32.36 -14.51 -28.34
N PRO A 535 32.47 -14.06 -27.07
CA PRO A 535 31.51 -13.11 -26.48
C PRO A 535 31.62 -11.71 -27.09
N PHE A 536 30.47 -11.15 -27.49
CA PHE A 536 30.26 -9.74 -27.85
C PHE A 536 29.31 -9.09 -26.83
N VAL A 537 29.86 -8.31 -25.90
CA VAL A 537 29.11 -7.83 -24.73
C VAL A 537 28.60 -6.41 -24.94
N THR A 538 27.30 -6.22 -24.75
CA THR A 538 26.66 -4.89 -24.71
C THR A 538 26.42 -4.45 -23.26
N LEU A 539 26.89 -3.26 -22.88
CA LEU A 539 26.74 -2.73 -21.52
C LEU A 539 25.33 -2.23 -21.23
N ASN A 540 24.68 -1.54 -22.19
CA ASN A 540 23.31 -1.07 -22.05
C ASN A 540 22.41 -1.49 -23.22
N HIS A 541 21.29 -2.13 -22.90
CA HIS A 541 20.28 -2.56 -23.86
C HIS A 541 18.87 -2.20 -23.34
N PHE A 542 18.60 -0.88 -23.28
CA PHE A 542 17.33 -0.27 -22.83
C PHE A 542 16.99 -0.38 -21.34
N ASP A 543 17.72 -1.17 -20.53
CA ASP A 543 17.51 -1.28 -19.09
C ASP A 543 18.44 -0.35 -18.27
N ILE A 544 17.92 0.19 -17.17
CA ILE A 544 18.70 0.87 -16.13
C ILE A 544 18.17 0.46 -14.74
N PRO A 545 18.99 0.53 -13.67
CA PRO A 545 18.48 0.36 -12.30
C PRO A 545 17.45 1.46 -11.98
N GLN A 546 16.28 1.07 -11.45
CA GLN A 546 15.21 2.02 -11.12
C GLN A 546 15.68 3.13 -10.18
N GLU A 547 16.57 2.80 -9.25
CA GLU A 547 17.13 3.78 -8.30
C GLU A 547 17.70 5.00 -9.04
N LEU A 548 18.26 4.83 -10.24
CA LEU A 548 18.81 5.92 -11.04
C LEU A 548 17.72 6.76 -11.73
N GLU A 549 16.59 6.13 -12.11
CA GLU A 549 15.39 6.84 -12.55
C GLU A 549 14.86 7.75 -11.43
N ILE A 550 14.78 7.23 -10.20
CA ILE A 550 14.27 7.96 -9.04
C ILE A 550 15.22 9.09 -8.61
N ARG A 551 16.53 8.82 -8.54
CA ARG A 551 17.52 9.78 -8.03
C ARG A 551 17.87 10.87 -9.02
N TYR A 552 17.98 10.52 -10.30
CA TYR A 552 18.54 11.39 -11.32
C TYR A 552 17.57 11.66 -12.48
N GLY A 553 16.37 11.09 -12.49
CA GLY A 553 15.50 11.14 -13.68
C GLY A 553 16.06 10.33 -14.84
N GLY A 554 16.85 9.29 -14.54
CA GLY A 554 17.42 8.38 -15.52
C GLY A 554 18.30 9.11 -16.54
N TRP A 555 18.02 8.93 -17.82
CA TRP A 555 18.78 9.58 -18.89
C TRP A 555 18.57 11.09 -18.99
N LEU A 556 17.58 11.68 -18.31
CA LEU A 556 17.38 13.13 -18.34
C LEU A 556 18.34 13.90 -17.42
N GLY A 557 18.78 13.29 -16.32
CA GLY A 557 19.72 13.94 -15.40
C GLY A 557 21.17 13.67 -15.72
N ALA A 558 22.02 14.70 -15.57
CA ALA A 558 23.46 14.58 -15.81
C ALA A 558 24.17 13.60 -14.85
N GLY A 559 23.58 13.29 -13.69
CA GLY A 559 24.14 12.33 -12.73
C GLY A 559 24.31 10.91 -13.28
N ILE A 560 23.50 10.51 -14.27
CA ILE A 560 23.58 9.20 -14.91
C ILE A 560 24.93 8.94 -15.59
N ARG A 561 25.63 10.01 -16.02
CA ARG A 561 26.92 9.95 -16.71
C ARG A 561 27.98 9.29 -15.83
N GLU A 562 28.01 9.68 -14.56
CA GLU A 562 28.95 9.15 -13.58
C GLU A 562 28.61 7.70 -13.20
N GLU A 563 27.31 7.40 -13.04
CA GLU A 563 26.82 6.06 -12.73
C GLU A 563 27.17 5.06 -13.84
N PHE A 564 26.97 5.45 -15.11
CA PHE A 564 27.32 4.59 -16.25
C PHE A 564 28.84 4.40 -16.37
N GLY A 565 29.62 5.45 -16.11
CA GLY A 565 31.08 5.36 -16.03
C GLY A 565 31.53 4.32 -15.00
N TYR A 566 30.99 4.40 -13.78
CA TYR A 566 31.28 3.43 -12.72
C TYR A 566 30.85 2.00 -13.08
N TYR A 567 29.65 1.84 -13.64
CA TYR A 567 29.16 0.54 -14.10
C TYR A 567 30.05 -0.10 -15.17
N SER A 568 30.46 0.69 -16.17
CA SER A 568 31.37 0.22 -17.23
C SER A 568 32.71 -0.23 -16.64
N ASP A 569 33.26 0.52 -15.68
CA ASP A 569 34.50 0.19 -14.99
C ASP A 569 34.43 -1.15 -14.24
N VAL A 570 33.32 -1.38 -13.52
CA VAL A 570 33.07 -2.66 -12.84
C VAL A 570 33.03 -3.81 -13.83
N CYS A 571 32.37 -3.64 -14.98
CA CYS A 571 32.29 -4.68 -16.01
C CYS A 571 33.65 -4.96 -16.66
N PHE A 572 34.43 -3.91 -16.99
CA PHE A 572 35.77 -4.09 -17.57
C PHE A 572 36.70 -4.82 -16.61
N LYS A 573 36.65 -4.50 -15.31
CA LYS A 573 37.42 -5.21 -14.27
C LYS A 573 37.01 -6.67 -14.14
N ALA A 574 35.71 -6.95 -14.16
CA ALA A 574 35.19 -8.28 -13.87
C ALA A 574 35.33 -9.26 -15.05
N PHE A 575 35.22 -8.77 -16.30
CA PHE A 575 35.05 -9.63 -17.47
C PHE A 575 36.05 -9.37 -18.60
N GLY A 576 36.76 -8.25 -18.57
CA GLY A 576 37.60 -7.81 -19.69
C GLY A 576 38.86 -8.63 -19.91
N ASP A 577 39.20 -9.56 -18.99
CA ASP A 577 40.23 -10.58 -19.21
C ASP A 577 39.84 -11.57 -20.34
N ARG A 578 38.54 -11.78 -20.54
CA ARG A 578 37.95 -12.76 -21.49
C ARG A 578 37.15 -12.11 -22.61
N VAL A 579 36.50 -10.97 -22.34
CA VAL A 579 35.67 -10.26 -23.33
C VAL A 579 36.53 -9.36 -24.22
N ARG A 580 36.50 -9.62 -25.54
CA ARG A 580 37.28 -8.86 -26.53
C ARG A 580 36.48 -7.82 -27.31
N PHE A 581 35.16 -7.86 -27.28
CA PHE A 581 34.31 -6.92 -28.01
C PHE A 581 33.26 -6.31 -27.08
N TRP A 582 33.38 -5.00 -26.84
CA TRP A 582 32.51 -4.22 -25.99
C TRP A 582 31.65 -3.26 -26.82
N THR A 583 30.34 -3.29 -26.61
CA THR A 583 29.41 -2.28 -27.09
C THR A 583 28.89 -1.49 -25.89
N THR A 584 29.04 -0.16 -25.89
CA THR A 584 28.51 0.65 -24.76
C THR A 584 26.99 0.68 -24.76
N PHE A 585 26.38 1.01 -25.90
CA PHE A 585 24.94 1.18 -26.06
C PHE A 585 24.47 0.43 -27.30
N ASN A 586 23.38 -0.30 -27.17
CA ASN A 586 22.60 -0.78 -28.29
C ASN A 586 21.48 0.22 -28.63
N GLU A 587 21.46 0.68 -29.87
CA GLU A 587 20.40 1.49 -30.48
C GLU A 587 19.99 2.71 -29.65
N PRO A 588 20.94 3.57 -29.23
CA PRO A 588 20.64 4.70 -28.35
C PRO A 588 19.70 5.74 -28.99
N ASN A 589 19.65 5.81 -30.33
CA ASN A 589 18.67 6.60 -31.07
C ASN A 589 17.24 6.10 -30.86
N LEU A 590 17.04 4.79 -30.68
CA LEU A 590 15.74 4.21 -30.33
C LEU A 590 15.43 4.38 -28.84
N ILE A 591 16.43 4.33 -27.94
CA ILE A 591 16.24 4.68 -26.52
C ILE A 591 15.62 6.09 -26.44
N ALA A 592 16.26 7.07 -27.07
CA ALA A 592 15.80 8.46 -27.02
C ALA A 592 14.40 8.64 -27.65
N LYS A 593 14.09 7.95 -28.75
CA LYS A 593 12.77 8.01 -29.41
C LYS A 593 11.67 7.30 -28.61
N PHE A 594 11.85 6.03 -28.26
CA PHE A 594 10.78 5.25 -27.63
C PHE A 594 10.54 5.63 -26.17
N GLN A 595 11.56 6.03 -25.42
CA GLN A 595 11.40 6.40 -24.02
C GLN A 595 10.88 7.82 -23.82
N PHE A 596 11.36 8.79 -24.62
CA PHE A 596 11.16 10.23 -24.37
C PHE A 596 10.42 10.98 -25.49
N MET A 597 10.27 10.40 -26.69
CA MET A 597 9.51 11.03 -27.79
C MET A 597 8.12 10.41 -27.93
N LEU A 598 8.05 9.08 -28.04
CA LEU A 598 6.82 8.32 -28.22
C LEU A 598 6.25 7.81 -26.90
N GLY A 599 7.08 7.71 -25.85
CA GLY A 599 6.69 7.17 -24.54
C GLY A 599 6.21 5.72 -24.60
N ALA A 600 6.67 4.96 -25.59
CA ALA A 600 6.36 3.54 -25.79
C ALA A 600 7.13 2.66 -24.80
N TYR A 601 8.36 3.03 -24.45
CA TYR A 601 9.20 2.31 -23.50
C TYR A 601 9.27 3.05 -22.15
N PRO A 602 9.56 2.37 -21.03
CA PRO A 602 9.80 3.02 -19.75
C PRO A 602 10.88 4.10 -19.88
N PRO A 603 10.75 5.29 -19.25
CA PRO A 603 9.75 5.69 -18.24
C PRO A 603 8.43 6.24 -18.83
N ASN A 604 8.14 6.01 -20.11
CA ASN A 604 6.91 6.42 -20.79
C ASN A 604 6.66 7.93 -20.78
N ARG A 605 7.68 8.72 -21.16
CA ARG A 605 7.58 10.18 -21.23
C ARG A 605 7.33 10.64 -22.65
N CYS A 606 6.26 11.43 -22.84
CA CYS A 606 5.92 12.01 -24.13
C CYS A 606 4.90 13.15 -24.01
N SER A 607 4.74 13.94 -25.07
CA SER A 607 3.72 14.98 -25.21
C SER A 607 3.12 15.00 -26.62
N PRO A 608 1.89 15.53 -26.80
CA PRO A 608 1.29 15.67 -28.11
C PRO A 608 2.15 16.50 -29.09
N PRO A 609 2.16 16.18 -30.40
CA PRO A 609 1.34 15.17 -31.08
C PRO A 609 1.96 13.75 -31.09
N PHE A 610 3.13 13.55 -30.49
CA PHE A 610 3.89 12.29 -30.61
C PHE A 610 3.37 11.17 -29.70
N GLY A 611 2.74 11.53 -28.59
CA GLY A 611 2.00 10.59 -27.75
C GLY A 611 1.17 11.29 -26.69
N SER A 612 0.42 10.51 -25.92
CA SER A 612 -0.54 11.00 -24.91
C SER A 612 -0.13 10.59 -23.49
N CYS A 613 1.14 10.77 -23.14
CA CYS A 613 1.66 10.42 -21.82
C CYS A 613 1.26 11.46 -20.77
N ASN A 614 1.23 11.05 -19.50
CA ASN A 614 0.88 11.92 -18.38
C ASN A 614 1.96 12.98 -18.08
N SER A 615 3.19 12.77 -18.57
CA SER A 615 4.31 13.69 -18.40
C SER A 615 5.33 13.48 -19.50
N GLY A 616 6.20 14.49 -19.69
CA GLY A 616 7.26 14.48 -20.70
C GLY A 616 7.17 15.66 -21.66
N ASP A 617 8.26 15.88 -22.38
CA ASP A 617 8.33 16.88 -23.46
C ASP A 617 9.03 16.26 -24.67
N SER A 618 8.24 15.73 -25.61
CA SER A 618 8.73 15.07 -26.82
C SER A 618 9.56 15.97 -27.73
N ARG A 619 9.56 17.30 -27.52
CA ARG A 619 10.35 18.25 -28.30
C ARG A 619 11.72 18.57 -27.67
N ARG A 620 11.96 18.20 -26.41
CA ARG A 620 13.21 18.52 -25.70
C ARG A 620 13.87 17.29 -25.09
N GLU A 621 13.10 16.49 -24.36
CA GLU A 621 13.62 15.36 -23.57
C GLU A 621 14.41 14.32 -24.37
N PRO A 622 14.02 13.92 -25.60
CA PRO A 622 14.83 13.01 -26.42
C PRO A 622 16.26 13.50 -26.65
N TYR A 623 16.42 14.82 -26.87
CA TYR A 623 17.71 15.43 -27.16
C TYR A 623 18.55 15.60 -25.89
N THR A 624 17.93 15.88 -24.75
CA THR A 624 18.59 15.87 -23.44
C THR A 624 19.08 14.46 -23.08
N ALA A 625 18.23 13.44 -23.25
CA ALA A 625 18.58 12.05 -23.00
C ALA A 625 19.73 11.59 -23.92
N ALA A 626 19.63 11.84 -25.22
CA ALA A 626 20.69 11.52 -26.18
C ALA A 626 22.02 12.18 -25.85
N HIS A 627 22.00 13.44 -25.42
CA HIS A 627 23.20 14.16 -25.00
C HIS A 627 23.88 13.51 -23.79
N ASN A 628 23.12 13.11 -22.77
CA ASN A 628 23.65 12.38 -21.61
C ASN A 628 24.17 10.98 -22.00
N ILE A 629 23.48 10.27 -22.90
CA ILE A 629 23.92 8.97 -23.42
C ILE A 629 25.25 9.10 -24.17
N LEU A 630 25.39 10.10 -25.05
CA LEU A 630 26.63 10.35 -25.81
C LEU A 630 27.82 10.62 -24.89
N LEU A 631 27.63 11.39 -23.82
CA LEU A 631 28.69 11.68 -22.86
C LEU A 631 29.02 10.48 -21.96
N SER A 632 28.01 9.67 -21.62
CA SER A 632 28.19 8.40 -20.91
C SER A 632 28.97 7.40 -21.77
N HIS A 633 28.65 7.32 -23.06
CA HIS A 633 29.40 6.54 -24.05
C HIS A 633 30.86 6.99 -24.11
N ALA A 634 31.10 8.29 -24.30
CA ALA A 634 32.44 8.84 -24.43
C ALA A 634 33.27 8.61 -23.16
N ALA A 635 32.68 8.72 -21.97
CA ALA A 635 33.33 8.41 -20.71
C ALA A 635 33.72 6.92 -20.59
N ALA A 636 32.83 6.00 -20.97
CA ALA A 636 33.13 4.57 -20.96
C ALA A 636 34.22 4.18 -21.96
N VAL A 637 34.18 4.74 -23.18
CA VAL A 637 35.23 4.56 -24.19
C VAL A 637 36.57 5.09 -23.68
N HIS A 638 36.59 6.31 -23.16
CA HIS A 638 37.79 6.90 -22.60
C HIS A 638 38.38 6.01 -21.48
N ASN A 639 37.55 5.57 -20.53
CA ASN A 639 37.98 4.68 -19.45
C ASN A 639 38.59 3.39 -19.99
N TYR A 640 37.91 2.71 -20.92
CA TYR A 640 38.40 1.46 -21.50
C TYR A 640 39.75 1.65 -22.20
N LYS A 641 39.85 2.66 -23.08
CA LYS A 641 41.08 2.91 -23.85
C LYS A 641 42.26 3.28 -22.97
N THR A 642 42.04 4.08 -21.93
CA THR A 642 43.11 4.53 -21.04
C THR A 642 43.54 3.45 -20.06
N ASN A 643 42.60 2.71 -19.46
CA ASN A 643 42.90 1.88 -18.29
C ASN A 643 42.96 0.37 -18.60
N TYR A 644 42.33 -0.09 -19.68
CA TYR A 644 42.06 -1.51 -19.90
C TYR A 644 42.55 -2.05 -21.25
N GLN A 645 42.37 -1.30 -22.34
CA GLN A 645 42.58 -1.79 -23.71
C GLN A 645 43.98 -2.38 -23.94
N ALA A 646 45.03 -1.72 -23.45
CA ALA A 646 46.40 -2.22 -23.59
C ALA A 646 46.65 -3.56 -22.87
N LYS A 647 45.95 -3.83 -21.76
CA LYS A 647 46.07 -5.06 -20.97
C LYS A 647 45.12 -6.16 -21.46
N GLN A 648 43.93 -5.76 -21.87
CA GLN A 648 42.82 -6.65 -22.21
C GLN A 648 42.71 -6.93 -23.71
N GLY A 649 43.40 -6.18 -24.57
CA GLY A 649 43.49 -6.44 -26.01
C GLY A 649 42.14 -6.49 -26.76
N GLY A 650 41.08 -5.91 -26.20
CA GLY A 650 39.76 -5.86 -26.84
C GLY A 650 39.46 -4.54 -27.54
N SER A 651 38.33 -4.50 -28.24
CA SER A 651 37.79 -3.35 -28.96
C SER A 651 36.50 -2.85 -28.33
N ILE A 652 36.28 -1.53 -28.35
CA ILE A 652 35.06 -0.89 -27.84
C ILE A 652 34.38 -0.03 -28.90
N GLY A 653 33.05 -0.14 -29.00
CA GLY A 653 32.25 0.57 -29.97
C GLY A 653 30.82 0.87 -29.51
N ILE A 654 30.02 1.35 -30.44
CA ILE A 654 28.59 1.66 -30.26
C ILE A 654 27.79 1.00 -31.39
N VAL A 655 26.56 0.57 -31.10
CA VAL A 655 25.66 -0.02 -32.10
C VAL A 655 24.48 0.91 -32.28
N VAL A 656 24.24 1.39 -33.50
CA VAL A 656 23.16 2.35 -33.82
C VAL A 656 22.10 1.65 -34.66
N ALA A 657 20.82 1.91 -34.37
CA ALA A 657 19.75 1.44 -35.24
C ALA A 657 19.74 2.28 -36.51
N MET A 658 19.79 1.62 -37.66
CA MET A 658 19.71 2.27 -38.96
C MET A 658 18.38 1.86 -39.58
N LYS A 659 17.54 2.87 -39.82
CA LYS A 659 16.45 2.75 -40.77
C LYS A 659 16.91 3.46 -42.02
N TRP A 660 16.92 2.74 -43.15
CA TRP A 660 17.32 3.35 -44.40
C TRP A 660 16.19 4.18 -44.97
N TYR A 661 16.53 5.32 -45.57
CA TYR A 661 15.57 6.24 -46.17
C TYR A 661 15.89 6.45 -47.64
N GLU A 662 14.97 6.03 -48.50
CA GLU A 662 14.98 6.36 -49.93
C GLU A 662 14.07 7.57 -50.18
N PRO A 663 14.34 8.44 -51.16
CA PRO A 663 13.42 9.52 -51.49
C PRO A 663 12.14 8.97 -52.14
N LEU A 664 10.97 9.50 -51.77
CA LEU A 664 9.69 9.05 -52.32
C LEU A 664 9.58 9.32 -53.83
N THR A 665 10.15 10.44 -54.28
CA THR A 665 10.26 10.82 -55.70
C THR A 665 11.67 11.29 -56.03
N ASN A 666 11.97 11.46 -57.32
CA ASN A 666 13.24 12.04 -57.78
C ASN A 666 13.31 13.58 -57.61
N SER A 667 12.38 14.19 -56.88
CA SER A 667 12.44 15.62 -56.58
C SER A 667 13.65 15.95 -55.70
N THR A 668 14.18 17.15 -55.86
CA THR A 668 15.33 17.59 -55.04
C THR A 668 14.94 17.67 -53.56
N GLU A 669 13.69 17.98 -53.29
CA GLU A 669 13.08 18.09 -51.97
C GLU A 669 13.04 16.73 -51.27
N ASP A 670 12.54 15.67 -51.91
CA ASP A 670 12.48 14.33 -51.32
C ASP A 670 13.88 13.72 -51.13
N VAL A 671 14.80 13.98 -52.06
CA VAL A 671 16.23 13.62 -51.90
C VAL A 671 16.83 14.28 -50.66
N ARG A 672 16.52 15.56 -50.42
CA ARG A 672 16.92 16.25 -49.17
C ARG A 672 16.19 15.68 -47.95
N ALA A 673 14.92 15.30 -48.08
CA ALA A 673 14.14 14.72 -46.99
C ALA A 673 14.72 13.38 -46.51
N ALA A 674 15.13 12.51 -47.44
CA ALA A 674 15.82 11.26 -47.13
C ALA A 674 17.12 11.50 -46.34
N ARG A 675 17.94 12.47 -46.77
CA ARG A 675 19.18 12.86 -46.04
C ARG A 675 18.87 13.43 -44.65
N ARG A 676 17.88 14.31 -44.53
CA ARG A 676 17.46 14.83 -43.21
C ARG A 676 16.95 13.71 -42.30
N ALA A 677 16.22 12.74 -42.83
CA ALA A 677 15.74 11.61 -42.04
C ALA A 677 16.90 10.79 -41.47
N LEU A 678 17.94 10.52 -42.28
CA LEU A 678 19.17 9.89 -41.81
C LEU A 678 19.88 10.71 -40.74
N ALA A 679 19.91 12.04 -40.89
CA ALA A 679 20.51 12.93 -39.88
C ALA A 679 19.83 12.82 -38.49
N PHE A 680 18.52 12.58 -38.46
CA PHE A 680 17.74 12.38 -37.23
C PHE A 680 17.67 10.89 -36.78
N GLU A 681 18.33 9.98 -37.49
CA GLU A 681 18.33 8.54 -37.19
C GLU A 681 19.72 8.08 -36.77
N VAL A 682 20.70 8.20 -37.66
CA VAL A 682 22.05 7.66 -37.51
C VAL A 682 23.04 8.75 -37.12
N ASP A 683 23.11 9.81 -37.91
CA ASP A 683 24.14 10.86 -37.76
C ASP A 683 23.96 11.59 -36.42
N TRP A 684 22.74 11.63 -35.88
CA TRP A 684 22.44 12.17 -34.56
C TRP A 684 23.38 11.65 -33.46
N PHE A 685 23.76 10.37 -33.52
CA PHE A 685 24.70 9.77 -32.57
C PHE A 685 26.12 9.65 -33.13
N LEU A 686 26.29 9.38 -34.42
CA LEU A 686 27.62 9.19 -34.99
C LEU A 686 28.37 10.51 -35.18
N ASP A 687 27.73 11.59 -35.64
CA ASP A 687 28.42 12.87 -35.87
C ASP A 687 29.02 13.45 -34.57
N PRO A 688 28.33 13.44 -33.41
CA PRO A 688 28.96 13.85 -32.17
C PRO A 688 30.20 13.03 -31.81
N ILE A 689 30.20 11.72 -32.09
CA ILE A 689 31.32 10.82 -31.77
C ILE A 689 32.52 11.08 -32.69
N PHE A 690 32.29 11.35 -33.98
CA PHE A 690 33.39 11.50 -34.95
C PHE A 690 33.82 12.95 -35.19
N PHE A 691 32.89 13.90 -35.11
CA PHE A 691 33.10 15.29 -35.45
C PHE A 691 32.91 16.25 -34.27
N GLY A 692 32.42 15.75 -33.12
CA GLY A 692 32.24 16.55 -31.90
C GLY A 692 31.07 17.53 -31.95
N GLU A 693 30.22 17.44 -32.98
CA GLU A 693 29.03 18.28 -33.15
C GLU A 693 27.84 17.45 -33.62
N TYR A 694 26.63 17.89 -33.29
CA TYR A 694 25.43 17.33 -33.88
C TYR A 694 25.32 17.67 -35.38
N PRO A 695 24.61 16.83 -36.16
CA PRO A 695 24.41 17.06 -37.60
C PRO A 695 23.89 18.46 -37.89
N ARG A 696 24.30 19.03 -39.02
CA ARG A 696 23.94 20.39 -39.42
C ARG A 696 22.41 20.56 -39.51
N GLU A 697 21.75 19.59 -40.14
CA GLU A 697 20.30 19.53 -40.31
C GLU A 697 19.58 19.62 -38.96
N MET A 698 20.05 18.88 -37.95
CA MET A 698 19.47 18.92 -36.61
C MET A 698 19.68 20.27 -35.93
N ARG A 699 20.88 20.86 -36.04
CA ARG A 699 21.18 22.17 -35.46
C ARG A 699 20.32 23.28 -36.06
N GLU A 700 20.12 23.26 -37.37
CA GLU A 700 19.29 24.24 -38.07
C GLU A 700 17.80 24.08 -37.72
N ILE A 701 17.28 22.84 -37.68
CA ILE A 701 15.85 22.56 -37.45
C ILE A 701 15.45 22.73 -35.98
N LEU A 702 16.25 22.19 -35.05
CA LEU A 702 15.90 22.14 -33.63
C LEU A 702 16.32 23.41 -32.88
N SER A 703 17.33 24.13 -33.38
CA SER A 703 17.81 25.39 -32.80
C SER A 703 18.03 25.29 -31.29
N SER A 704 17.27 26.03 -30.48
CA SER A 704 17.39 26.08 -29.01
C SER A 704 16.93 24.82 -28.27
N ASN A 705 16.29 23.86 -28.97
CA ASN A 705 15.86 22.59 -28.37
C ASN A 705 16.98 21.53 -28.35
N LEU A 706 18.06 21.73 -29.11
CA LEU A 706 19.20 20.82 -29.16
C LEU A 706 20.29 21.29 -28.18
N PRO A 707 20.74 20.44 -27.24
CA PRO A 707 21.85 20.79 -26.35
C PRO A 707 23.13 21.13 -27.13
N LYS A 708 24.04 21.88 -26.50
CA LYS A 708 25.36 22.20 -27.06
C LYS A 708 26.43 21.53 -26.21
N PHE A 709 27.42 20.93 -26.86
CA PHE A 709 28.60 20.39 -26.17
C PHE A 709 29.51 21.52 -25.71
N THR A 710 29.95 21.46 -24.45
CA THR A 710 31.02 22.32 -23.95
C THR A 710 32.37 21.96 -24.60
N PRO A 711 33.39 22.83 -24.54
CA PRO A 711 34.73 22.49 -25.02
C PRO A 711 35.30 21.20 -24.39
N GLU A 712 35.04 20.97 -23.11
CA GLU A 712 35.48 19.77 -22.37
C GLU A 712 34.74 18.52 -22.85
N GLU A 713 33.42 18.63 -23.08
CA GLU A 713 32.60 17.55 -23.61
C GLU A 713 33.01 17.18 -25.05
N LYS A 714 33.31 18.17 -25.90
CA LYS A 714 33.88 17.94 -27.23
C LYS A 714 35.20 17.20 -27.17
N LYS A 715 36.08 17.55 -26.22
CA LYS A 715 37.36 16.86 -26.01
C LYS A 715 37.14 15.41 -25.57
N LEU A 716 36.13 15.14 -24.74
CA LEU A 716 35.80 13.77 -24.33
C LEU A 716 35.30 12.93 -25.51
N LEU A 717 34.48 13.50 -26.39
CA LEU A 717 33.95 12.83 -27.59
C LEU A 717 35.03 12.48 -28.63
N GLN A 718 36.19 13.14 -28.62
CA GLN A 718 37.29 12.84 -29.53
C GLN A 718 37.95 11.46 -29.31
N ASN A 719 37.62 10.76 -28.22
CA ASN A 719 38.06 9.39 -27.99
C ASN A 719 37.35 8.46 -28.99
N LYS A 720 38.02 8.19 -30.12
CA LYS A 720 37.47 7.40 -31.21
C LYS A 720 37.09 5.99 -30.75
N VAL A 721 35.94 5.50 -31.20
CA VAL A 721 35.57 4.08 -31.10
C VAL A 721 36.44 3.21 -32.01
N ASP A 722 36.52 1.92 -31.70
CA ASP A 722 37.26 0.95 -32.51
C ASP A 722 36.39 0.32 -33.62
N PHE A 723 35.06 0.33 -33.44
CA PHE A 723 34.10 -0.12 -34.44
C PHE A 723 32.76 0.60 -34.31
N ILE A 724 31.98 0.56 -35.39
CA ILE A 724 30.57 0.98 -35.44
C ILE A 724 29.75 -0.27 -35.77
N GLY A 725 28.77 -0.58 -34.91
CA GLY A 725 27.76 -1.58 -35.23
C GLY A 725 26.51 -0.95 -35.81
N ILE A 726 25.89 -1.64 -36.76
CA ILE A 726 24.67 -1.19 -37.43
C ILE A 726 23.61 -2.28 -37.25
N ASN A 727 22.49 -1.93 -36.63
CA ASN A 727 21.30 -2.77 -36.63
C ASN A 727 20.34 -2.23 -37.71
N GLN A 728 20.27 -2.92 -38.85
CA GLN A 728 19.45 -2.54 -40.01
C GLN A 728 18.34 -3.56 -40.20
N TYR A 729 17.08 -3.11 -40.19
CA TYR A 729 15.92 -4.00 -40.34
C TYR A 729 15.08 -3.69 -41.58
N THR A 730 15.00 -2.42 -42.01
CA THR A 730 14.13 -2.01 -43.13
C THR A 730 14.60 -0.73 -43.80
N ALA A 731 14.14 -0.52 -45.03
CA ALA A 731 14.17 0.74 -45.73
C ALA A 731 12.74 1.30 -45.88
N ILE A 732 12.58 2.62 -45.87
CA ILE A 732 11.31 3.30 -46.14
C ILE A 732 11.50 4.53 -47.01
N TYR A 733 10.44 4.97 -47.69
CA TYR A 733 10.47 6.19 -48.48
C TYR A 733 10.25 7.45 -47.62
N ALA A 734 11.00 8.51 -47.88
CA ALA A 734 10.91 9.82 -47.25
C ALA A 734 10.34 10.85 -48.25
N LYS A 735 9.29 11.56 -47.82
CA LYS A 735 8.76 12.73 -48.54
C LYS A 735 9.14 13.99 -47.78
N ASP A 736 9.46 15.06 -48.50
CA ASP A 736 9.60 16.38 -47.92
C ASP A 736 8.23 16.91 -47.46
N CYS A 737 8.17 17.47 -46.25
CA CYS A 737 6.96 18.11 -45.71
C CYS A 737 7.18 19.60 -45.41
N ILE A 738 8.31 20.18 -45.84
CA ILE A 738 8.64 21.59 -45.61
C ILE A 738 8.23 22.43 -46.82
N TYR A 739 8.52 21.90 -48.02
CA TYR A 739 8.35 22.56 -49.31
C TYR A 739 7.40 21.81 -50.24
N SER A 740 7.04 20.56 -49.91
CA SER A 740 6.05 19.78 -50.66
C SER A 740 4.80 19.55 -49.80
N PRO A 741 3.64 20.16 -50.13
CA PRO A 741 2.38 19.97 -49.42
C PRO A 741 1.90 18.52 -49.39
#